data_AF-A0A0Q5CL55-F1
#
_entry.id   AF-A0A0Q5CL55-F1
#
_cell.length_a   1.000
_cell.length_b   1.000
_cell.length_c   1.000
_cell.angle_alpha   90.00
_cell.angle_beta   90.00
_cell.angle_gamma   90.00
#
_symmetry.space_group_name_H-M   'P 1'
#
loop_
_entity.id
_entity.type
_entity.pdbx_description
1 polymer ?
#
loop_
_entity_poly.entity_id
_entity_poly.type
_entity_poly.pdbx_seq_one_letter_code
_entity_poly.pdbx_strand_id
1 'polypeptide(L)'
;MSDTPISPVTLFSDLDLSEPLVRSLKDVGYETPSPIQAATIPLLLDGLDVLGQAQTGTGKTAAFALPILSRIDIRQTAPQALVLAPTRELAIQVAEAFQTYAAHIPGFHVLPIYGGQSYGPQLSALRRGVHVVVGTPGRVIDHLDKGSLDISKLKTLVLDEADEMLRMGFIDDVERILQETPESRQTALFSATMPSAIRRIANTYLHNPKEVTVAAKTGTNENIRQRYWLVSGMHKLDALTRILEAEDFDGMIIFSRTKLGTEELAQKLQARGFSAAAINGDIQQAQRERTIAQLKDGKIDILVATDVAARGLDVERISHVVNYDVPHDPESYTHRIGRTGRAGRSGEAILFITPREKGLLKMIERATRQPIGMLELPTIQAVNDVRIAKFKQQITDTLAQGELEQFQSLIEDFEREQNVPAIEIAAALAKMARGDVPLLLDKKQVTQWEERPARAGSFDRPERGDRFDRGDRPDRSERFPKKERIVRAPDAGMETFRIEVGYQHGVKPGNIVGAIANEGGIDSKHIGRIEIYDDYSVLDMPNDLAGDVLEHLAGIKVAGQALRIRRDNGGVAPAAAPAARPVPARAAQPAAAPAAAAGPAASPLSRTVAAAASEAGDAAAKKKKEKPAKVSVPMSAFRVEVGSANAVTPANIVGAIANETGLEARLIGRIEIFDTYTMLELPDGMPNELFKSLGKVWVGGAQLKISHADRMPPESGKSTPPKPAAAKKKAAPGKKY
;
A
#
# COMPACT_ATOMS: atom_id res chain seq x y z
N MET A 1 -13.94 33.22 -5.89
CA MET A 1 -14.77 32.85 -4.73
C MET A 1 -16.14 33.42 -4.98
N SER A 2 -17.05 32.59 -5.44
CA SER A 2 -18.47 32.92 -5.56
C SER A 2 -19.21 31.92 -4.69
N ASP A 3 -19.50 32.30 -3.44
CA ASP A 3 -20.48 31.60 -2.62
C ASP A 3 -21.82 31.72 -3.35
N THR A 4 -22.21 30.66 -4.04
CA THR A 4 -23.50 30.62 -4.71
C THR A 4 -24.53 30.24 -3.65
N PRO A 5 -25.49 31.12 -3.30
CA PRO A 5 -26.48 30.80 -2.28
C PRO A 5 -27.33 29.62 -2.75
N ILE A 6 -27.28 28.53 -1.98
CA ILE A 6 -28.06 27.32 -2.22
C ILE A 6 -29.52 27.65 -1.91
N SER A 7 -30.39 27.70 -2.92
CA SER A 7 -31.84 27.72 -2.69
C SER A 7 -32.24 26.48 -1.89
N PRO A 8 -33.08 26.59 -0.86
CA PRO A 8 -33.43 25.44 -0.03
C PRO A 8 -34.36 24.50 -0.80
N VAL A 9 -33.78 23.56 -1.52
CA VAL A 9 -34.48 22.37 -2.03
C VAL A 9 -34.84 21.51 -0.81
N THR A 10 -36.13 21.31 -0.56
CA THR A 10 -36.59 20.57 0.62
C THR A 10 -36.68 19.07 0.39
N LEU A 11 -37.05 18.63 -0.83
CA LEU A 11 -37.31 17.23 -1.15
C LEU A 11 -36.69 16.81 -2.48
N PHE A 12 -36.45 15.51 -2.67
CA PHE A 12 -35.98 14.95 -3.95
C PHE A 12 -36.98 15.15 -5.10
N SER A 13 -38.27 15.27 -4.79
CA SER A 13 -39.32 15.62 -5.77
C SER A 13 -39.11 16.99 -6.39
N ASP A 14 -38.40 17.89 -5.72
CA ASP A 14 -38.20 19.27 -6.14
C ASP A 14 -37.01 19.40 -7.11
N LEU A 15 -36.29 18.29 -7.38
CA LEU A 15 -35.08 18.23 -8.21
C LEU A 15 -35.34 17.84 -9.67
N ASP A 16 -36.59 17.86 -10.12
CA ASP A 16 -37.00 17.51 -11.51
C ASP A 16 -36.47 16.14 -11.99
N LEU A 17 -36.44 15.17 -11.08
CA LEU A 17 -36.07 13.79 -11.39
C LEU A 17 -37.27 13.02 -11.97
N SER A 18 -36.99 12.09 -12.88
CA SER A 18 -38.04 11.23 -13.44
C SER A 18 -38.79 10.43 -12.36
N GLU A 19 -40.09 10.20 -12.57
CA GLU A 19 -40.95 9.47 -11.62
C GLU A 19 -40.40 8.09 -11.20
N PRO A 20 -39.81 7.26 -12.10
CA PRO A 20 -39.19 6.00 -11.71
C PRO A 20 -38.07 6.17 -10.68
N LEU A 21 -37.26 7.23 -10.80
CA LEU A 21 -36.17 7.51 -9.88
C LEU A 21 -36.69 7.97 -8.52
N VAL A 22 -37.68 8.87 -8.49
CA VAL A 22 -38.30 9.32 -7.25
C VAL A 22 -38.91 8.14 -6.48
N ARG A 23 -39.49 7.17 -7.19
CA ARG A 23 -39.97 5.91 -6.59
C ARG A 23 -38.83 5.08 -6.00
N SER A 24 -37.75 4.84 -6.76
CA SER A 24 -36.59 4.10 -6.25
C SER A 24 -36.00 4.76 -5.00
N LEU A 25 -35.94 6.09 -4.97
CA LEU A 25 -35.43 6.85 -3.82
C LEU A 25 -36.30 6.66 -2.57
N LYS A 26 -37.62 6.62 -2.72
CA LYS A 26 -38.55 6.28 -1.62
C LYS A 26 -38.34 4.86 -1.11
N ASP A 27 -38.16 3.88 -2.01
CA ASP A 27 -37.93 2.49 -1.63
C ASP A 27 -36.61 2.29 -0.85
N VAL A 28 -35.58 3.08 -1.20
CA VAL A 28 -34.29 3.12 -0.48
C VAL A 28 -34.38 3.89 0.84
N GLY A 29 -35.44 4.69 1.05
CA GLY A 29 -35.64 5.50 2.25
C GLY A 29 -34.94 6.86 2.20
N TYR A 30 -34.68 7.42 1.03
CA TYR A 30 -34.13 8.77 0.88
C TYR A 30 -35.23 9.81 1.07
N GLU A 31 -35.14 10.59 2.15
CA GLU A 31 -36.11 11.64 2.46
C GLU A 31 -35.72 12.99 1.85
N THR A 32 -34.54 13.50 2.21
CA THR A 32 -34.05 14.83 1.82
C THR A 32 -32.68 14.75 1.15
N PRO A 33 -32.42 15.54 0.09
CA PRO A 33 -31.11 15.55 -0.55
C PRO A 33 -30.03 16.12 0.38
N SER A 34 -28.85 15.52 0.37
CA SER A 34 -27.68 16.06 1.06
C SER A 34 -27.23 17.39 0.41
N PRO A 35 -26.43 18.24 1.09
CA PRO A 35 -25.98 19.51 0.52
C PRO A 35 -25.27 19.38 -0.83
N ILE A 36 -24.47 18.32 -1.01
CA ILE A 36 -23.79 18.08 -2.29
C ILE A 36 -24.79 17.63 -3.37
N GLN A 37 -25.80 16.84 -3.02
CA GLN A 37 -26.85 16.39 -3.95
C GLN A 37 -27.71 17.58 -4.39
N ALA A 38 -28.22 18.37 -3.45
CA ALA A 38 -29.06 19.54 -3.73
C ALA A 38 -28.35 20.58 -4.62
N ALA A 39 -27.04 20.76 -4.44
CA ALA A 39 -26.26 21.73 -5.21
C ALA A 39 -25.82 21.21 -6.59
N THR A 40 -25.58 19.91 -6.76
CA THR A 40 -25.00 19.36 -8.01
C THR A 40 -26.03 18.72 -8.94
N ILE A 41 -27.11 18.13 -8.42
CA ILE A 41 -28.12 17.44 -9.25
C ILE A 41 -28.73 18.40 -10.30
N PRO A 42 -29.20 19.61 -9.95
CA PRO A 42 -29.78 20.52 -10.94
C PRO A 42 -28.78 20.92 -12.04
N LEU A 43 -27.53 21.23 -11.65
CA LEU A 43 -26.47 21.60 -12.60
C LEU A 43 -26.14 20.48 -13.57
N LEU A 44 -26.14 19.24 -13.09
CA LEU A 44 -25.90 18.06 -13.92
C LEU A 44 -27.10 17.77 -14.85
N LEU A 45 -28.34 17.97 -14.38
CA LEU A 45 -29.53 17.87 -15.23
C LEU A 45 -29.53 18.91 -16.36
N ASP A 46 -29.05 20.13 -16.09
CA ASP A 46 -28.87 21.20 -17.09
C ASP A 46 -27.77 20.89 -18.11
N GLY A 47 -26.97 19.83 -17.91
CA GLY A 47 -25.89 19.44 -18.82
C GLY A 47 -24.58 20.20 -18.61
N LEU A 48 -24.43 20.90 -17.49
CA LEU A 48 -23.20 21.62 -17.15
C LEU A 48 -22.14 20.68 -16.58
N ASP A 49 -20.87 20.98 -16.84
CA ASP A 49 -19.76 20.33 -16.14
C ASP A 49 -19.72 20.77 -14.67
N VAL A 50 -19.37 19.85 -13.79
CA VAL A 50 -19.37 20.09 -12.34
C VAL A 50 -18.05 19.65 -11.73
N LEU A 51 -17.50 20.50 -10.87
CA LEU A 51 -16.41 20.18 -9.97
C LEU A 51 -16.98 20.15 -8.54
N GLY A 52 -17.24 18.95 -8.04
CA GLY A 52 -17.79 18.72 -6.71
C GLY A 52 -16.69 18.43 -5.69
N GLN A 53 -16.39 19.39 -4.82
CA GLN A 53 -15.49 19.19 -3.69
C GLN A 53 -16.29 18.81 -2.44
N ALA A 54 -16.22 17.53 -2.06
CA ALA A 54 -16.87 17.01 -0.85
C ALA A 54 -16.20 15.72 -0.33
N GLN A 55 -16.26 15.51 0.99
CA GLN A 55 -15.74 14.30 1.65
C GLN A 55 -16.52 13.04 1.28
N THR A 56 -15.93 11.87 1.52
CA THR A 56 -16.61 10.58 1.39
C THR A 56 -17.81 10.48 2.33
N GLY A 57 -18.82 9.68 1.95
CA GLY A 57 -20.05 9.52 2.75
C GLY A 57 -21.03 10.69 2.69
N THR A 58 -20.76 11.77 1.94
CA THR A 58 -21.68 12.92 1.77
C THR A 58 -22.80 12.67 0.75
N GLY A 59 -22.87 11.46 0.16
CA GLY A 59 -23.87 11.12 -0.84
C GLY A 59 -23.51 11.48 -2.29
N LYS A 60 -22.20 11.65 -2.59
CA LYS A 60 -21.67 11.95 -3.93
C LYS A 60 -22.16 10.98 -5.01
N THR A 61 -22.24 9.69 -4.70
CA THR A 61 -22.69 8.66 -5.66
C THR A 61 -24.09 8.94 -6.19
N ALA A 62 -25.06 9.25 -5.33
CA ALA A 62 -26.41 9.62 -5.79
C ALA A 62 -26.39 10.96 -6.54
N ALA A 63 -25.52 11.89 -6.12
CA ALA A 63 -25.42 13.23 -6.71
C ALA A 63 -25.10 13.19 -8.22
N PHE A 64 -24.27 12.25 -8.67
CA PHE A 64 -24.02 12.04 -10.10
C PHE A 64 -24.87 10.92 -10.73
N ALA A 65 -25.23 9.87 -9.99
CA ALA A 65 -25.94 8.73 -10.57
C ALA A 65 -27.38 9.08 -10.97
N LEU A 66 -28.09 9.86 -10.15
CA LEU A 66 -29.47 10.26 -10.42
C LEU A 66 -29.63 11.09 -11.71
N PRO A 67 -28.85 12.16 -11.95
CA PRO A 67 -28.96 12.91 -13.20
C PRO A 67 -28.54 12.09 -14.42
N ILE A 68 -27.53 11.19 -14.29
CA ILE A 68 -27.14 10.27 -15.37
C ILE A 68 -28.30 9.34 -15.74
N LEU A 69 -28.95 8.73 -14.75
CA LEU A 69 -30.08 7.83 -14.97
C LEU A 69 -31.29 8.57 -15.54
N SER A 70 -31.52 9.84 -15.16
CA SER A 70 -32.64 10.64 -15.68
C SER A 70 -32.50 10.91 -17.19
N ARG A 71 -31.27 10.92 -17.71
CA ARG A 71 -30.95 11.26 -19.11
C ARG A 71 -30.60 10.04 -19.98
N ILE A 72 -30.68 8.83 -19.44
CA ILE A 72 -30.29 7.60 -20.15
C ILE A 72 -31.34 7.23 -21.22
N ASP A 73 -30.91 6.87 -22.44
CA ASP A 73 -31.80 6.26 -23.43
C ASP A 73 -31.65 4.74 -23.43
N ILE A 74 -32.61 4.02 -22.87
CA ILE A 74 -32.58 2.55 -22.75
C ILE A 74 -32.57 1.84 -24.12
N ARG A 75 -33.00 2.50 -25.20
CA ARG A 75 -32.96 1.90 -26.54
C ARG A 75 -31.54 1.83 -27.11
N GLN A 76 -30.62 2.64 -26.58
CA GLN A 76 -29.23 2.64 -26.98
C GLN A 76 -28.42 1.72 -26.06
N THR A 77 -28.06 0.55 -26.58
CA THR A 77 -27.31 -0.49 -25.87
C THR A 77 -25.79 -0.25 -25.81
N ALA A 78 -25.31 0.83 -26.43
CA ALA A 78 -23.92 1.29 -26.32
C ALA A 78 -23.75 2.13 -25.05
N PRO A 79 -22.57 2.07 -24.38
CA PRO A 79 -22.30 2.88 -23.18
C PRO A 79 -22.57 4.37 -23.41
N GLN A 80 -23.33 4.97 -22.51
CA GLN A 80 -23.68 6.40 -22.52
C GLN A 80 -23.03 7.15 -21.36
N ALA A 81 -22.71 6.47 -20.26
CA ALA A 81 -21.94 7.02 -19.16
C ALA A 81 -20.77 6.12 -18.76
N LEU A 82 -19.64 6.75 -18.43
CA LEU A 82 -18.47 6.10 -17.85
C LEU A 82 -18.16 6.75 -16.51
N VAL A 83 -18.02 5.95 -15.45
CA VAL A 83 -17.61 6.40 -14.14
C VAL A 83 -16.26 5.77 -13.81
N LEU A 84 -15.23 6.59 -13.64
CA LEU A 84 -13.92 6.14 -13.18
C LEU A 84 -13.87 6.18 -11.67
N ALA A 85 -13.46 5.05 -11.08
CA ALA A 85 -13.25 4.91 -9.65
C ALA A 85 -11.85 4.37 -9.36
N PRO A 86 -11.17 4.81 -8.29
CA PRO A 86 -9.80 4.39 -7.95
C PRO A 86 -9.66 2.91 -7.61
N THR A 87 -10.72 2.28 -7.09
CA THR A 87 -10.66 0.93 -6.54
C THR A 87 -11.78 0.07 -7.09
N ARG A 88 -11.58 -1.25 -7.04
CA ARG A 88 -12.54 -2.24 -7.55
C ARG A 88 -13.81 -2.23 -6.71
N GLU A 89 -13.63 -2.05 -5.40
CA GLU A 89 -14.68 -2.08 -4.40
C GLU A 89 -15.60 -0.88 -4.59
N LEU A 90 -15.01 0.30 -4.80
CA LEU A 90 -15.79 1.49 -5.11
C LEU A 90 -16.49 1.36 -6.46
N ALA A 91 -15.84 0.77 -7.48
CA ALA A 91 -16.49 0.52 -8.76
C ALA A 91 -17.72 -0.40 -8.63
N ILE A 92 -17.62 -1.46 -7.81
CA ILE A 92 -18.75 -2.35 -7.51
C ILE A 92 -19.85 -1.59 -6.76
N GLN A 93 -19.50 -0.83 -5.71
CA GLN A 93 -20.47 -0.05 -4.92
C GLN A 93 -21.23 0.96 -5.76
N VAL A 94 -20.51 1.70 -6.60
CA VAL A 94 -21.13 2.67 -7.50
C VAL A 94 -22.04 1.95 -8.49
N ALA A 95 -21.64 0.81 -9.05
CA ALA A 95 -22.50 0.00 -9.93
C ALA A 95 -23.75 -0.55 -9.21
N GLU A 96 -23.62 -1.05 -7.97
CA GLU A 96 -24.73 -1.49 -7.13
C GLU A 96 -25.69 -0.33 -6.82
N ALA A 97 -25.17 0.86 -6.55
CA ALA A 97 -25.97 2.07 -6.36
C ALA A 97 -26.74 2.42 -7.63
N PHE A 98 -26.09 2.42 -8.80
CA PHE A 98 -26.79 2.60 -10.10
C PHE A 98 -27.91 1.57 -10.29
N GLN A 99 -27.64 0.28 -10.00
CA GLN A 99 -28.63 -0.78 -10.13
C GLN A 99 -29.82 -0.56 -9.17
N THR A 100 -29.55 -0.10 -7.95
CA THR A 100 -30.57 0.20 -6.93
C THR A 100 -31.43 1.38 -7.35
N TYR A 101 -30.83 2.49 -7.78
CA TYR A 101 -31.57 3.67 -8.24
C TYR A 101 -32.35 3.39 -9.53
N ALA A 102 -31.85 2.51 -10.39
CA ALA A 102 -32.51 2.12 -11.63
C ALA A 102 -33.52 0.96 -11.48
N ALA A 103 -33.89 0.56 -10.25
CA ALA A 103 -34.80 -0.57 -10.00
C ALA A 103 -36.12 -0.50 -10.77
N HIS A 104 -36.66 0.72 -10.99
CA HIS A 104 -37.88 0.97 -11.76
C HIS A 104 -37.63 1.36 -13.23
N ILE A 105 -36.42 1.17 -13.76
CA ILE A 105 -36.05 1.46 -15.16
C ILE A 105 -35.81 0.13 -15.90
N PRO A 106 -36.84 -0.44 -16.56
CA PRO A 106 -36.73 -1.75 -17.20
C PRO A 106 -35.72 -1.71 -18.35
N GLY A 107 -34.89 -2.75 -18.46
CA GLY A 107 -33.85 -2.86 -19.50
C GLY A 107 -32.57 -2.08 -19.20
N PHE A 108 -32.46 -1.40 -18.05
CA PHE A 108 -31.22 -0.77 -17.64
C PHE A 108 -30.14 -1.81 -17.31
N HIS A 109 -28.90 -1.50 -17.71
CA HIS A 109 -27.74 -2.37 -17.51
C HIS A 109 -26.52 -1.53 -17.15
N VAL A 110 -25.93 -1.83 -15.99
CA VAL A 110 -24.65 -1.27 -15.52
C VAL A 110 -23.62 -2.39 -15.41
N LEU A 111 -22.37 -2.10 -15.75
CA LEU A 111 -21.27 -3.06 -15.66
C LEU A 111 -20.08 -2.47 -14.91
N PRO A 112 -19.68 -3.08 -13.77
CA PRO A 112 -18.40 -2.77 -13.16
C PRO A 112 -17.25 -3.45 -13.93
N ILE A 113 -16.19 -2.70 -14.26
CA ILE A 113 -15.02 -3.15 -14.99
C ILE A 113 -13.76 -2.88 -14.17
N TYR A 114 -13.11 -3.94 -13.70
CA TYR A 114 -11.92 -3.83 -12.86
C TYR A 114 -10.95 -5.01 -13.05
N GLY A 115 -9.69 -4.78 -12.68
CA GLY A 115 -8.63 -5.79 -12.78
C GLY A 115 -8.80 -6.94 -11.77
N GLY A 116 -8.03 -8.03 -11.92
CA GLY A 116 -8.07 -9.17 -10.99
C GLY A 116 -9.24 -10.14 -11.17
N GLN A 117 -10.27 -9.77 -11.93
CA GLN A 117 -11.27 -10.69 -12.47
C GLN A 117 -10.81 -11.22 -13.84
N SER A 118 -11.31 -12.38 -14.28
CA SER A 118 -11.13 -12.83 -15.66
C SER A 118 -11.90 -11.93 -16.64
N TYR A 119 -11.42 -11.80 -17.89
CA TYR A 119 -12.09 -10.97 -18.91
C TYR A 119 -13.45 -11.53 -19.35
N GLY A 120 -13.65 -12.85 -19.29
CA GLY A 120 -14.82 -13.53 -19.85
C GLY A 120 -16.17 -12.93 -19.41
N PRO A 121 -16.43 -12.76 -18.10
CA PRO A 121 -17.65 -12.12 -17.61
C PRO A 121 -17.84 -10.69 -18.14
N GLN A 122 -16.77 -9.87 -18.10
CA GLN A 122 -16.79 -8.47 -18.56
C GLN A 122 -17.08 -8.39 -20.08
N LEU A 123 -16.42 -9.22 -20.88
CA LEU A 123 -16.66 -9.31 -22.33
C LEU A 123 -18.07 -9.81 -22.66
N SER A 124 -18.57 -10.79 -21.91
CA SER A 124 -19.92 -11.32 -22.09
C SER A 124 -20.98 -10.25 -21.80
N ALA A 125 -20.79 -9.45 -20.74
CA ALA A 125 -21.68 -8.35 -20.40
C ALA A 125 -21.63 -7.22 -21.44
N LEU A 126 -20.44 -6.78 -21.86
CA LEU A 126 -20.28 -5.76 -22.90
C LEU A 126 -20.98 -6.15 -24.21
N ARG A 127 -20.89 -7.43 -24.61
CA ARG A 127 -21.58 -7.95 -25.81
C ARG A 127 -23.11 -7.95 -25.70
N ARG A 128 -23.66 -8.07 -24.48
CA ARG A 128 -25.12 -7.98 -24.27
C ARG A 128 -25.65 -6.55 -24.39
N GLY A 129 -24.76 -5.56 -24.32
CA GLY A 129 -25.11 -4.14 -24.27
C GLY A 129 -25.21 -3.63 -22.85
N VAL A 130 -24.57 -2.49 -22.60
CA VAL A 130 -24.52 -1.83 -21.29
C VAL A 130 -24.70 -0.33 -21.48
N HIS A 131 -25.41 0.30 -20.56
CA HIS A 131 -25.72 1.74 -20.62
C HIS A 131 -24.72 2.55 -19.80
N VAL A 132 -24.30 2.01 -18.66
CA VAL A 132 -23.32 2.61 -17.75
C VAL A 132 -22.18 1.65 -17.51
N VAL A 133 -20.95 2.15 -17.64
CA VAL A 133 -19.74 1.44 -17.25
C VAL A 133 -19.15 2.14 -16.04
N VAL A 134 -18.84 1.38 -14.98
CA VAL A 134 -18.12 1.89 -13.82
C VAL A 134 -16.81 1.13 -13.75
N GLY A 135 -15.65 1.78 -13.71
CA GLY A 135 -14.42 1.00 -13.77
C GLY A 135 -13.16 1.67 -13.26
N THR A 136 -12.17 0.82 -12.99
CA THR A 136 -10.82 1.26 -12.62
C THR A 136 -10.02 1.65 -13.87
N PRO A 137 -9.25 2.76 -13.86
CA PRO A 137 -8.61 3.31 -15.06
C PRO A 137 -7.86 2.29 -15.92
N GLY A 138 -6.91 1.55 -15.34
CA GLY A 138 -6.11 0.57 -16.09
C GLY A 138 -6.94 -0.52 -16.77
N ARG A 139 -8.03 -1.00 -16.14
CA ARG A 139 -8.90 -2.02 -16.77
C ARG A 139 -9.78 -1.43 -17.87
N VAL A 140 -10.23 -0.20 -17.71
CA VAL A 140 -10.98 0.51 -18.77
C VAL A 140 -10.08 0.63 -20.00
N ILE A 141 -8.84 1.07 -19.82
CA ILE A 141 -7.84 1.14 -20.89
C ILE A 141 -7.64 -0.21 -21.58
N ASP A 142 -7.45 -1.30 -20.82
CA ASP A 142 -7.31 -2.63 -21.41
C ASP A 142 -8.48 -2.99 -22.36
N HIS A 143 -9.70 -2.61 -21.98
CA HIS A 143 -10.89 -2.89 -22.77
C HIS A 143 -11.01 -2.00 -24.02
N LEU A 144 -10.56 -0.75 -23.92
CA LEU A 144 -10.44 0.20 -25.03
C LEU A 144 -9.38 -0.29 -26.04
N ASP A 145 -8.19 -0.65 -25.58
CA ASP A 145 -7.10 -1.18 -26.40
C ASP A 145 -7.50 -2.45 -27.17
N LYS A 146 -8.32 -3.29 -26.55
CA LYS A 146 -8.85 -4.52 -27.16
C LYS A 146 -10.05 -4.29 -28.09
N GLY A 147 -10.55 -3.06 -28.19
CA GLY A 147 -11.77 -2.71 -28.95
C GLY A 147 -13.04 -3.38 -28.40
N SER A 148 -13.00 -3.82 -27.15
CA SER A 148 -14.11 -4.53 -26.50
C SER A 148 -15.08 -3.61 -25.77
N LEU A 149 -14.62 -2.41 -25.43
CA LEU A 149 -15.42 -1.31 -24.94
C LEU A 149 -15.41 -0.20 -25.98
N ASP A 150 -16.59 0.20 -26.45
CA ASP A 150 -16.77 1.35 -27.34
C ASP A 150 -17.33 2.53 -26.53
N ILE A 151 -16.55 3.60 -26.46
CA ILE A 151 -16.88 4.85 -25.74
C ILE A 151 -17.24 6.00 -26.68
N SER A 152 -17.35 5.75 -27.99
CA SER A 152 -17.62 6.78 -29.00
C SER A 152 -18.96 7.50 -28.81
N LYS A 153 -19.92 6.86 -28.14
CA LYS A 153 -21.26 7.40 -27.85
C LYS A 153 -21.46 7.85 -26.41
N LEU A 154 -20.38 8.00 -25.64
CA LEU A 154 -20.47 8.53 -24.28
C LEU A 154 -20.99 9.97 -24.29
N LYS A 155 -21.98 10.21 -23.44
CA LYS A 155 -22.56 11.53 -23.17
C LYS A 155 -22.05 12.11 -21.85
N THR A 156 -21.69 11.24 -20.89
CA THR A 156 -21.26 11.66 -19.56
C THR A 156 -20.03 10.88 -19.10
N LEU A 157 -19.08 11.58 -18.49
CA LEU A 157 -17.93 10.99 -17.81
C LEU A 157 -17.87 11.50 -16.37
N VAL A 158 -17.65 10.59 -15.42
CA VAL A 158 -17.48 10.94 -14.01
C VAL A 158 -16.11 10.48 -13.53
N LEU A 159 -15.40 11.35 -12.81
CA LEU A 159 -14.20 11.01 -12.04
C LEU A 159 -14.58 11.02 -10.55
N ASP A 160 -14.74 9.85 -9.93
CA ASP A 160 -15.04 9.74 -8.50
C ASP A 160 -13.76 9.47 -7.70
N GLU A 161 -13.63 10.12 -6.54
CA GLU A 161 -12.41 10.13 -5.72
C GLU A 161 -11.14 10.41 -6.54
N ALA A 162 -11.14 11.50 -7.30
CA ALA A 162 -10.06 11.82 -8.24
C ALA A 162 -8.68 11.98 -7.55
N ASP A 163 -8.64 12.53 -6.34
CA ASP A 163 -7.43 12.61 -5.50
C ASP A 163 -6.88 11.24 -5.11
N GLU A 164 -7.73 10.23 -4.89
CA GLU A 164 -7.30 8.86 -4.67
C GLU A 164 -6.70 8.22 -5.92
N MET A 165 -7.28 8.49 -7.10
CA MET A 165 -6.69 8.03 -8.37
C MET A 165 -5.28 8.59 -8.58
N LEU A 166 -5.04 9.85 -8.19
CA LEU A 166 -3.70 10.45 -8.18
C LEU A 166 -2.76 9.74 -7.20
N ARG A 167 -3.20 9.49 -5.96
CA ARG A 167 -2.40 8.79 -4.94
C ARG A 167 -1.99 7.38 -5.37
N MET A 168 -2.84 6.72 -6.15
CA MET A 168 -2.58 5.38 -6.68
C MET A 168 -1.74 5.39 -7.96
N GLY A 169 -1.38 6.55 -8.49
CA GLY A 169 -0.56 6.70 -9.69
C GLY A 169 -1.32 6.50 -11.00
N PHE A 170 -2.65 6.55 -10.99
CA PHE A 170 -3.49 6.39 -12.20
C PHE A 170 -3.68 7.67 -13.00
N ILE A 171 -2.91 8.73 -12.72
CA ILE A 171 -3.15 10.04 -13.33
C ILE A 171 -2.99 10.01 -14.86
N ASP A 172 -1.96 9.34 -15.36
CA ASP A 172 -1.70 9.21 -16.80
C ASP A 172 -2.79 8.35 -17.47
N ASP A 173 -3.26 7.30 -16.79
CA ASP A 173 -4.36 6.46 -17.26
C ASP A 173 -5.67 7.26 -17.37
N VAL A 174 -5.97 8.10 -16.37
CA VAL A 174 -7.15 8.97 -16.38
C VAL A 174 -7.07 10.00 -17.51
N GLU A 175 -5.91 10.65 -17.69
CA GLU A 175 -5.69 11.59 -18.80
C GLU A 175 -5.87 10.92 -20.16
N ARG A 176 -5.36 9.69 -20.32
CA ARG A 176 -5.55 8.91 -21.55
C ARG A 176 -7.03 8.64 -21.83
N ILE A 177 -7.79 8.17 -20.84
CA ILE A 177 -9.22 7.91 -21.02
C ILE A 177 -9.95 9.21 -21.39
N LEU A 178 -9.65 10.33 -20.73
CA LEU A 178 -10.25 11.64 -21.03
C LEU A 178 -9.99 12.09 -22.49
N GLN A 179 -8.84 11.75 -23.06
CA GLN A 179 -8.49 12.06 -24.45
C GLN A 179 -9.20 11.17 -25.47
N GLU A 180 -9.47 9.91 -25.14
CA GLU A 180 -10.16 8.97 -26.02
C GLU A 180 -11.70 9.15 -25.99
N THR A 181 -12.24 9.80 -24.94
CA THR A 181 -13.68 10.10 -24.85
C THR A 181 -14.11 11.30 -25.72
N PRO A 182 -15.36 11.35 -26.21
CA PRO A 182 -15.86 12.43 -27.08
C PRO A 182 -15.74 13.83 -26.43
N GLU A 183 -15.37 14.86 -27.19
CA GLU A 183 -15.25 16.24 -26.69
C GLU A 183 -16.59 16.84 -26.24
N SER A 184 -17.69 16.43 -26.86
CA SER A 184 -19.06 16.91 -26.56
C SER A 184 -19.67 16.34 -25.27
N ARG A 185 -18.92 15.54 -24.51
CA ARG A 185 -19.42 14.91 -23.28
C ARG A 185 -19.53 15.94 -22.15
N GLN A 186 -20.47 15.71 -21.25
CA GLN A 186 -20.51 16.34 -19.94
C GLN A 186 -19.51 15.63 -19.01
N THR A 187 -18.70 16.38 -18.26
CA THR A 187 -17.76 15.84 -17.29
C THR A 187 -18.08 16.30 -15.87
N ALA A 188 -18.14 15.34 -14.94
CA ALA A 188 -18.28 15.62 -13.52
C ALA A 188 -17.06 15.08 -12.75
N LEU A 189 -16.37 15.95 -12.00
CA LEU A 189 -15.22 15.58 -11.19
C LEU A 189 -15.58 15.73 -9.71
N PHE A 190 -15.48 14.63 -8.97
CA PHE A 190 -15.68 14.60 -7.53
C PHE A 190 -14.39 14.25 -6.80
N SER A 191 -14.01 15.09 -5.84
CA SER A 191 -12.78 14.91 -5.07
C SER A 191 -12.93 15.46 -3.66
N ALA A 192 -12.25 14.86 -2.68
CA ALA A 192 -12.23 15.43 -1.32
C ALA A 192 -11.26 16.61 -1.25
N THR A 193 -10.13 16.48 -1.94
CA THR A 193 -9.05 17.46 -2.00
C THR A 193 -8.79 17.93 -3.43
N MET A 194 -8.13 19.09 -3.59
CA MET A 194 -7.77 19.64 -4.91
C MET A 194 -6.26 19.88 -5.05
N PRO A 195 -5.42 18.82 -5.09
CA PRO A 195 -4.01 18.95 -5.43
C PRO A 195 -3.79 19.59 -6.80
N SER A 196 -2.59 20.11 -7.05
CA SER A 196 -2.24 20.78 -8.32
C SER A 196 -2.49 19.90 -9.56
N ALA A 197 -2.24 18.60 -9.48
CA ALA A 197 -2.50 17.65 -10.56
C ALA A 197 -4.01 17.51 -10.87
N ILE A 198 -4.87 17.41 -9.84
CA ILE A 198 -6.33 17.35 -10.03
C ILE A 198 -6.86 18.68 -10.56
N ARG A 199 -6.34 19.82 -10.08
CA ARG A 199 -6.68 21.14 -10.62
C ARG A 199 -6.29 21.28 -12.10
N ARG A 200 -5.16 20.70 -12.50
CA ARG A 200 -4.75 20.65 -13.91
C ARG A 200 -5.75 19.86 -14.74
N ILE A 201 -6.13 18.66 -14.29
CA ILE A 201 -7.15 17.82 -14.95
C ILE A 201 -8.45 18.60 -15.12
N ALA A 202 -8.93 19.23 -14.06
CA ALA A 202 -10.14 20.05 -14.07
C ALA A 202 -10.06 21.16 -15.12
N ASN A 203 -8.98 21.95 -15.11
CA ASN A 203 -8.83 23.08 -16.03
C ASN A 203 -8.62 22.66 -17.50
N THR A 204 -8.08 21.47 -17.76
CA THR A 204 -7.78 21.00 -19.12
C THR A 204 -8.97 20.28 -19.75
N TYR A 205 -9.73 19.50 -18.98
CA TYR A 205 -10.74 18.58 -19.54
C TYR A 205 -12.18 18.92 -19.20
N LEU A 206 -12.45 19.88 -18.30
CA LEU A 206 -13.82 20.34 -18.01
C LEU A 206 -14.09 21.67 -18.72
N HIS A 207 -15.30 21.84 -19.22
CA HIS A 207 -15.74 23.02 -19.97
C HIS A 207 -16.55 23.96 -19.09
N ASN A 208 -15.95 25.07 -18.66
CA ASN A 208 -16.58 26.08 -17.78
C ASN A 208 -17.30 25.44 -16.56
N PRO A 209 -16.60 24.60 -15.77
CA PRO A 209 -17.25 23.81 -14.74
C PRO A 209 -17.82 24.69 -13.63
N LYS A 210 -18.98 24.29 -13.11
CA LYS A 210 -19.53 24.85 -11.88
C LYS A 210 -18.84 24.20 -10.68
N GLU A 211 -18.11 25.01 -9.93
CA GLU A 211 -17.48 24.59 -8.69
C GLU A 211 -18.50 24.57 -7.55
N VAL A 212 -18.71 23.39 -6.97
CA VAL A 212 -19.54 23.19 -5.79
C VAL A 212 -18.65 22.69 -4.67
N THR A 213 -18.41 23.55 -3.68
CA THR A 213 -17.63 23.19 -2.49
C THR A 213 -18.58 23.04 -1.32
N VAL A 214 -18.78 21.81 -0.86
CA VAL A 214 -19.48 21.58 0.40
C VAL A 214 -18.41 21.58 1.48
N ALA A 215 -18.39 22.66 2.26
CA ALA A 215 -17.53 22.74 3.43
C ALA A 215 -17.77 21.50 4.30
N ALA A 216 -16.69 20.83 4.68
CA ALA A 216 -16.77 19.74 5.64
C ALA A 216 -17.42 20.30 6.91
N LYS A 217 -18.69 19.92 7.17
CA LYS A 217 -19.20 19.96 8.55
C LYS A 217 -18.17 19.15 9.32
N THR A 218 -17.47 19.83 10.22
CA THR A 218 -16.14 19.45 10.70
C THR A 218 -16.20 18.27 11.69
N GLY A 219 -17.24 17.45 11.59
CA GLY A 219 -17.70 16.51 12.59
C GLY A 219 -18.30 15.24 12.00
N THR A 220 -17.85 14.77 10.83
CA THR A 220 -18.19 13.41 10.36
C THR A 220 -17.75 12.33 11.37
N ASN A 221 -16.83 12.68 12.28
CA ASN A 221 -16.38 11.84 13.39
C ASN A 221 -17.03 12.17 14.74
N GLU A 222 -18.08 12.99 14.84
CA GLU A 222 -18.76 13.23 16.14
C GLU A 222 -19.25 11.92 16.76
N ASN A 223 -19.65 10.97 15.93
CA ASN A 223 -20.07 9.64 16.36
C ASN A 223 -18.91 8.64 16.54
N ILE A 224 -17.66 9.03 16.26
CA ILE A 224 -16.48 8.17 16.40
C ILE A 224 -15.67 8.61 17.61
N ARG A 225 -15.71 7.81 18.67
CA ARG A 225 -14.84 8.02 19.83
C ARG A 225 -13.43 7.59 19.46
N GLN A 226 -12.50 8.55 19.55
CA GLN A 226 -11.10 8.33 19.18
C GLN A 226 -10.24 8.23 20.44
N ARG A 227 -9.48 7.14 20.54
CA ARG A 227 -8.56 6.87 21.65
C ARG A 227 -7.18 6.47 21.12
N TYR A 228 -6.11 6.80 21.83
CA TYR A 228 -4.76 6.34 21.49
C TYR A 228 -4.14 5.59 22.66
N TRP A 229 -3.40 4.53 22.38
CA TRP A 229 -2.57 3.84 23.36
C TRP A 229 -1.09 4.11 23.09
N LEU A 230 -0.36 4.53 24.13
CA LEU A 230 1.08 4.72 24.06
C LEU A 230 1.79 3.38 24.27
N VAL A 231 2.41 2.87 23.21
CA VAL A 231 3.14 1.61 23.21
C VAL A 231 4.45 1.78 23.99
N SER A 232 4.45 1.40 25.26
CA SER A 232 5.65 1.41 26.12
C SER A 232 5.71 0.16 26.99
N GLY A 233 6.85 -0.53 26.99
CA GLY A 233 7.09 -1.72 27.81
C GLY A 233 6.38 -3.00 27.34
N MET A 234 5.13 -2.89 26.89
CA MET A 234 4.30 -4.00 26.42
C MET A 234 4.32 -4.13 24.90
N HIS A 235 4.32 -5.37 24.40
CA HIS A 235 4.18 -5.64 22.98
C HIS A 235 2.77 -5.29 22.49
N LYS A 236 2.67 -4.68 21.30
CA LYS A 236 1.39 -4.26 20.69
C LYS A 236 0.35 -5.38 20.60
N LEU A 237 0.80 -6.60 20.35
CA LEU A 237 -0.07 -7.77 20.23
C LEU A 237 -0.79 -8.10 21.54
N ASP A 238 -0.07 -8.02 22.67
CA ASP A 238 -0.65 -8.32 23.99
C ASP A 238 -1.66 -7.24 24.38
N ALA A 239 -1.32 -5.97 24.13
CA ALA A 239 -2.23 -4.84 24.30
C ALA A 239 -3.50 -5.02 23.45
N LEU A 240 -3.36 -5.39 22.17
CA LEU A 240 -4.48 -5.67 21.28
C LEU A 240 -5.37 -6.78 21.82
N THR A 241 -4.80 -7.90 22.28
CA THR A 241 -5.60 -9.01 22.82
C THR A 241 -6.38 -8.63 24.07
N ARG A 242 -5.82 -7.79 24.95
CA ARG A 242 -6.57 -7.28 26.12
C ARG A 242 -7.73 -6.40 25.73
N ILE A 243 -7.55 -5.55 24.72
CA ILE A 243 -8.63 -4.72 24.18
C ILE A 243 -9.73 -5.60 23.59
N LEU A 244 -9.36 -6.60 22.78
CA LEU A 244 -10.30 -7.54 22.16
C LEU A 244 -11.11 -8.35 23.18
N GLU A 245 -10.56 -8.66 24.35
CA GLU A 245 -11.27 -9.42 25.37
C GLU A 245 -12.14 -8.57 26.29
N ALA A 246 -11.74 -7.32 26.54
CA ALA A 246 -12.42 -6.43 27.47
C ALA A 246 -13.51 -5.57 26.80
N GLU A 247 -13.34 -5.22 25.53
CA GLU A 247 -14.32 -4.42 24.78
C GLU A 247 -15.25 -5.33 23.99
N ASP A 248 -16.56 -5.07 24.08
CA ASP A 248 -17.54 -5.72 23.23
C ASP A 248 -17.57 -5.01 21.88
N PHE A 249 -17.35 -5.77 20.81
CA PHE A 249 -17.37 -5.29 19.44
C PHE A 249 -18.17 -6.24 18.56
N ASP A 250 -18.78 -5.70 17.51
CA ASP A 250 -19.53 -6.49 16.52
C ASP A 250 -18.59 -6.95 15.39
N GLY A 251 -18.11 -6.02 14.55
CA GLY A 251 -16.97 -6.23 13.66
C GLY A 251 -15.83 -5.26 13.95
N MET A 252 -14.59 -5.71 13.74
CA MET A 252 -13.37 -4.92 13.90
C MET A 252 -12.49 -4.97 12.66
N ILE A 253 -11.93 -3.81 12.26
CA ILE A 253 -10.85 -3.75 11.27
C ILE A 253 -9.56 -3.27 11.91
N ILE A 254 -8.47 -3.98 11.65
CA ILE A 254 -7.14 -3.71 12.19
C ILE A 254 -6.20 -3.33 11.06
N PHE A 255 -5.72 -2.09 11.06
CA PHE A 255 -4.79 -1.60 10.05
C PHE A 255 -3.33 -1.86 10.41
N SER A 256 -2.63 -2.60 9.55
CA SER A 256 -1.18 -2.80 9.61
C SER A 256 -0.50 -2.24 8.36
N ARG A 257 0.77 -1.86 8.51
CA ARG A 257 1.55 -1.18 7.46
C ARG A 257 1.93 -2.12 6.30
N THR A 258 2.26 -3.37 6.57
CA THR A 258 2.86 -4.28 5.57
C THR A 258 1.97 -5.49 5.29
N LYS A 259 2.07 -6.06 4.08
CA LYS A 259 1.32 -7.26 3.70
C LYS A 259 1.67 -8.44 4.61
N LEU A 260 2.96 -8.70 4.82
CA LEU A 260 3.43 -9.73 5.75
C LEU A 260 2.90 -9.48 7.18
N GLY A 261 2.90 -8.22 7.63
CA GLY A 261 2.36 -7.84 8.94
C GLY A 261 0.88 -8.18 9.10
N THR A 262 0.07 -8.02 8.04
CA THR A 262 -1.35 -8.42 8.10
C THR A 262 -1.53 -9.92 8.29
N GLU A 263 -0.73 -10.74 7.60
CA GLU A 263 -0.82 -12.21 7.67
C GLU A 263 -0.33 -12.73 9.02
N GLU A 264 0.83 -12.26 9.46
CA GLU A 264 1.38 -12.63 10.77
C GLU A 264 0.43 -12.25 11.91
N LEU A 265 -0.16 -11.05 11.86
CA LEU A 265 -1.07 -10.59 12.89
C LEU A 265 -2.37 -11.40 12.88
N ALA A 266 -2.95 -11.67 11.70
CA ALA A 266 -4.13 -12.52 11.60
C ALA A 266 -3.88 -13.94 12.12
N GLN A 267 -2.76 -14.58 11.76
CA GLN A 267 -2.38 -15.90 12.27
C GLN A 267 -2.19 -15.90 13.79
N LYS A 268 -1.51 -14.87 14.33
CA LYS A 268 -1.31 -14.71 15.77
C LYS A 268 -2.62 -14.49 16.53
N LEU A 269 -3.62 -13.86 15.92
CA LEU A 269 -4.95 -13.69 16.50
C LEU A 269 -5.76 -15.00 16.43
N GLN A 270 -5.72 -15.71 15.30
CA GLN A 270 -6.35 -17.03 15.14
C GLN A 270 -5.80 -18.05 16.14
N ALA A 271 -4.49 -18.08 16.34
CA ALA A 271 -3.85 -18.96 17.33
C ALA A 271 -4.29 -18.68 18.78
N ARG A 272 -4.84 -17.49 19.04
CA ARG A 272 -5.41 -17.10 20.34
C ARG A 272 -6.93 -17.29 20.41
N GLY A 273 -7.55 -17.89 19.39
CA GLY A 273 -8.98 -18.19 19.36
C GLY A 273 -9.87 -17.10 18.77
N PHE A 274 -9.30 -16.03 18.21
CA PHE A 274 -10.10 -14.99 17.56
C PHE A 274 -10.43 -15.37 16.11
N SER A 275 -11.68 -15.12 15.68
CA SER A 275 -12.07 -15.24 14.27
C SER A 275 -11.52 -14.05 13.47
N ALA A 276 -10.27 -14.17 13.03
CA ALA A 276 -9.54 -13.13 12.31
C ALA A 276 -9.13 -13.59 10.91
N ALA A 277 -9.08 -12.68 9.94
CA ALA A 277 -8.50 -12.93 8.62
C ALA A 277 -7.72 -11.73 8.11
N ALA A 278 -6.69 -11.99 7.28
CA ALA A 278 -5.94 -10.94 6.62
C ALA A 278 -6.59 -10.51 5.30
N ILE A 279 -6.46 -9.24 4.94
CA ILE A 279 -6.78 -8.67 3.63
C ILE A 279 -5.65 -7.75 3.16
N ASN A 280 -4.94 -8.17 2.11
CA ASN A 280 -3.81 -7.43 1.58
C ASN A 280 -3.75 -7.54 0.05
N GLY A 281 -2.78 -6.87 -0.58
CA GLY A 281 -2.67 -6.80 -2.04
C GLY A 281 -2.27 -8.10 -2.74
N ASP A 282 -1.80 -9.12 -2.01
CA ASP A 282 -1.41 -10.42 -2.58
C ASP A 282 -2.56 -11.43 -2.57
N ILE A 283 -3.65 -11.13 -1.84
CA ILE A 283 -4.83 -11.99 -1.80
C ILE A 283 -5.57 -11.94 -3.14
N GLN A 284 -5.83 -13.13 -3.68
CA GLN A 284 -6.61 -13.28 -4.90
C GLN A 284 -8.02 -12.68 -4.74
N GLN A 285 -8.54 -12.06 -5.80
CA GLN A 285 -9.82 -11.33 -5.76
C GLN A 285 -10.98 -12.20 -5.26
N ALA A 286 -11.10 -13.45 -5.74
CA ALA A 286 -12.16 -14.36 -5.30
C ALA A 286 -12.08 -14.69 -3.80
N GLN A 287 -10.86 -14.82 -3.28
CA GLN A 287 -10.64 -15.01 -1.84
C GLN A 287 -11.00 -13.74 -1.06
N ARG A 288 -10.63 -12.57 -1.58
CA ARG A 288 -10.93 -11.28 -0.98
C ARG A 288 -12.45 -11.03 -0.84
N GLU A 289 -13.20 -11.29 -1.90
CA GLU A 289 -14.67 -11.18 -1.90
C GLU A 289 -15.30 -12.12 -0.88
N ARG A 290 -14.81 -13.36 -0.77
CA ARG A 290 -15.26 -14.32 0.25
C ARG A 290 -14.96 -13.84 1.67
N THR A 291 -13.75 -13.34 1.95
CA THR A 291 -13.38 -12.84 3.28
C THR A 291 -14.26 -11.65 3.68
N ILE A 292 -14.53 -10.73 2.76
CA ILE A 292 -15.43 -9.58 3.01
C ILE A 292 -16.85 -10.06 3.26
N ALA A 293 -17.36 -11.02 2.48
CA ALA A 293 -18.68 -11.62 2.71
C ALA A 293 -18.75 -12.32 4.08
N GLN A 294 -17.72 -13.06 4.48
CA GLN A 294 -17.64 -13.70 5.80
C GLN A 294 -17.64 -12.68 6.95
N LEU A 295 -17.01 -11.52 6.77
CA LEU A 295 -17.08 -10.43 7.74
C LEU A 295 -18.50 -9.83 7.82
N LYS A 296 -19.16 -9.62 6.67
CA LYS A 296 -20.56 -9.15 6.61
C LYS A 296 -21.53 -10.12 7.28
N ASP A 297 -21.34 -11.42 7.06
CA ASP A 297 -22.24 -12.50 7.51
C ASP A 297 -22.02 -12.93 8.97
N GLY A 298 -21.08 -12.36 9.71
CA GLY A 298 -20.84 -12.78 11.11
C GLY A 298 -19.82 -13.90 11.30
N LYS A 299 -19.22 -14.45 10.24
CA LYS A 299 -18.33 -15.62 10.31
C LYS A 299 -16.90 -15.24 10.73
N ILE A 300 -16.49 -14.03 10.38
CA ILE A 300 -15.23 -13.41 10.80
C ILE A 300 -15.61 -12.15 11.55
N ASP A 301 -14.95 -11.91 12.68
CA ASP A 301 -15.19 -10.71 13.50
C ASP A 301 -14.06 -9.69 13.35
N ILE A 302 -12.86 -10.14 12.96
CA ILE A 302 -11.68 -9.28 12.85
C ILE A 302 -11.06 -9.37 11.45
N LEU A 303 -10.93 -8.22 10.79
CA LEU A 303 -10.25 -8.10 9.50
C LEU A 303 -8.94 -7.33 9.66
N VAL A 304 -7.80 -7.97 9.39
CA VAL A 304 -6.49 -7.31 9.42
C VAL A 304 -6.11 -6.84 8.02
N ALA A 305 -6.00 -5.53 7.81
CA ALA A 305 -5.91 -4.93 6.50
C ALA A 305 -4.71 -3.99 6.30
N THR A 306 -4.23 -3.87 5.06
CA THR A 306 -3.44 -2.71 4.64
C THR A 306 -4.36 -1.57 4.15
N ASP A 307 -3.84 -0.34 4.08
CA ASP A 307 -4.59 0.82 3.57
C ASP A 307 -5.22 0.54 2.20
N VAL A 308 -4.43 0.01 1.27
CA VAL A 308 -4.89 -0.28 -0.10
C VAL A 308 -6.01 -1.31 -0.11
N ALA A 309 -5.89 -2.34 0.74
CA ALA A 309 -6.81 -3.46 0.74
C ALA A 309 -8.13 -3.16 1.45
N ALA A 310 -8.19 -2.16 2.34
CA ALA A 310 -9.42 -1.74 3.01
C ALA A 310 -10.14 -0.56 2.34
N ARG A 311 -9.54 0.06 1.31
CA ARG A 311 -10.21 1.12 0.55
C ARG A 311 -11.47 0.57 -0.12
N GLY A 312 -12.50 1.41 -0.17
CA GLY A 312 -13.82 1.00 -0.63
C GLY A 312 -14.43 -0.15 0.16
N LEU A 313 -13.91 -0.56 1.33
CA LEU A 313 -14.61 -1.54 2.17
C LEU A 313 -15.85 -0.87 2.77
N ASP A 314 -17.03 -1.42 2.47
CA ASP A 314 -18.31 -1.00 3.06
C ASP A 314 -18.95 -2.19 3.77
N VAL A 315 -18.77 -2.19 5.09
CA VAL A 315 -19.29 -3.19 6.01
C VAL A 315 -19.84 -2.45 7.20
N GLU A 316 -21.16 -2.39 7.27
CA GLU A 316 -21.92 -1.69 8.30
C GLU A 316 -21.65 -2.19 9.72
N ARG A 317 -21.35 -3.49 9.85
CA ARG A 317 -21.05 -4.20 11.10
C ARG A 317 -19.76 -3.72 11.80
N ILE A 318 -18.89 -2.99 11.10
CA ILE A 318 -17.62 -2.53 11.67
C ILE A 318 -17.91 -1.47 12.74
N SER A 319 -17.82 -1.89 13.99
CA SER A 319 -17.98 -1.06 15.19
C SER A 319 -16.64 -0.47 15.65
N HIS A 320 -15.54 -1.20 15.44
CA HIS A 320 -14.22 -0.82 15.92
C HIS A 320 -13.19 -0.76 14.79
N VAL A 321 -12.34 0.27 14.83
CA VAL A 321 -11.17 0.42 13.97
C VAL A 321 -9.92 0.51 14.83
N VAL A 322 -8.98 -0.41 14.66
CA VAL A 322 -7.69 -0.37 15.35
C VAL A 322 -6.59 -0.05 14.35
N ASN A 323 -5.92 1.08 14.55
CA ASN A 323 -4.69 1.41 13.85
C ASN A 323 -3.52 0.77 14.59
N TYR A 324 -3.24 -0.49 14.29
CA TYR A 324 -2.13 -1.24 14.89
C TYR A 324 -0.78 -0.58 14.55
N ASP A 325 -0.65 -0.08 13.32
CA ASP A 325 0.44 0.80 12.90
C ASP A 325 -0.09 2.18 12.56
N VAL A 326 0.57 3.22 13.09
CA VAL A 326 0.22 4.62 12.83
C VAL A 326 0.30 4.90 11.31
N PRO A 327 -0.72 5.55 10.71
CA PRO A 327 -0.65 5.96 9.31
C PRO A 327 0.43 7.01 9.09
N HIS A 328 0.91 7.12 7.86
CA HIS A 328 1.98 8.06 7.49
C HIS A 328 1.51 9.52 7.43
N ASP A 329 0.20 9.73 7.23
CA ASP A 329 -0.41 11.06 7.08
C ASP A 329 -1.81 11.12 7.73
N PRO A 330 -2.31 12.33 8.05
CA PRO A 330 -3.63 12.50 8.70
C PRO A 330 -4.84 12.14 7.83
N GLU A 331 -4.71 12.18 6.51
CA GLU A 331 -5.82 11.89 5.61
C GLU A 331 -6.08 10.39 5.57
N SER A 332 -5.01 9.58 5.48
CA SER A 332 -5.04 8.14 5.66
C SER A 332 -5.71 7.76 6.98
N TYR A 333 -5.39 8.45 8.09
CA TYR A 333 -6.08 8.22 9.38
C TYR A 333 -7.59 8.41 9.27
N THR A 334 -8.03 9.52 8.68
CA THR A 334 -9.46 9.84 8.50
C THR A 334 -10.17 8.77 7.66
N HIS A 335 -9.53 8.28 6.60
CA HIS A 335 -10.09 7.22 5.75
C HIS A 335 -10.18 5.85 6.44
N ARG A 336 -9.24 5.55 7.35
CA ARG A 336 -9.26 4.33 8.16
C ARG A 336 -10.37 4.37 9.19
N ILE A 337 -10.50 5.45 9.95
CA ILE A 337 -11.53 5.53 10.99
C ILE A 337 -12.93 5.68 10.40
N GLY A 338 -13.07 6.27 9.20
CA GLY A 338 -14.32 6.27 8.42
C GLY A 338 -14.81 4.88 7.95
N ARG A 339 -14.17 3.79 8.38
CA ARG A 339 -14.70 2.42 8.25
C ARG A 339 -15.69 2.05 9.36
N THR A 340 -15.68 2.78 10.48
CA THR A 340 -16.70 2.68 11.55
C THR A 340 -17.58 3.93 11.56
N GLY A 341 -18.58 3.97 12.45
CA GLY A 341 -19.46 5.13 12.64
C GLY A 341 -20.38 5.45 11.45
N ARG A 342 -20.64 4.43 10.61
CA ARG A 342 -21.46 4.58 9.39
C ARG A 342 -22.96 4.52 9.71
N ALA A 343 -23.78 5.11 8.84
CA ALA A 343 -25.24 5.11 8.95
C ALA A 343 -25.78 5.62 10.31
N GLY A 344 -25.09 6.61 10.91
CA GLY A 344 -25.49 7.21 12.18
C GLY A 344 -25.13 6.39 13.44
N ARG A 345 -24.51 5.22 13.31
CA ARG A 345 -24.04 4.43 14.45
C ARG A 345 -22.84 5.09 15.13
N SER A 346 -22.64 4.79 16.42
CA SER A 346 -21.40 5.10 17.11
C SER A 346 -20.27 4.16 16.68
N GLY A 347 -19.06 4.68 16.60
CA GLY A 347 -17.85 3.91 16.29
C GLY A 347 -16.73 4.17 17.28
N GLU A 348 -15.83 3.21 17.43
CA GLU A 348 -14.62 3.32 18.24
C GLU A 348 -13.38 3.23 17.36
N ALA A 349 -12.46 4.17 17.54
CA ALA A 349 -11.19 4.22 16.80
C ALA A 349 -10.02 4.24 17.78
N ILE A 350 -9.20 3.19 17.75
CA ILE A 350 -8.05 3.02 18.64
C ILE A 350 -6.75 3.18 17.84
N LEU A 351 -5.83 4.02 18.31
CA LEU A 351 -4.57 4.32 17.65
C LEU A 351 -3.38 3.89 18.49
N PHE A 352 -2.56 2.96 18.00
CA PHE A 352 -1.32 2.57 18.68
C PHE A 352 -0.19 3.50 18.27
N ILE A 353 0.44 4.16 19.25
CA ILE A 353 1.51 5.12 19.02
C ILE A 353 2.73 4.76 19.84
N THR A 354 3.89 4.65 19.18
CA THR A 354 5.16 4.56 19.89
C THR A 354 5.64 5.95 20.36
N PRO A 355 6.51 6.05 21.38
CA PRO A 355 7.04 7.34 21.84
C PRO A 355 7.67 8.21 20.74
N ARG A 356 8.25 7.57 19.71
CA ARG A 356 8.86 8.26 18.55
C ARG A 356 7.83 8.82 17.58
N GLU A 357 6.62 8.25 17.55
CA GLU A 357 5.53 8.64 16.66
C GLU A 357 4.60 9.70 17.29
N LYS A 358 4.90 10.21 18.50
CA LYS A 358 4.10 11.26 19.16
C LYS A 358 3.92 12.53 18.33
N GLY A 359 4.86 12.84 17.42
CA GLY A 359 4.71 13.97 16.48
C GLY A 359 3.54 13.79 15.51
N LEU A 360 3.33 12.55 15.04
CA LEU A 360 2.24 12.21 14.12
C LEU A 360 0.87 12.32 14.81
N LEU A 361 0.78 11.96 16.10
CA LEU A 361 -0.43 12.17 16.90
C LEU A 361 -0.91 13.63 16.81
N LYS A 362 -0.01 14.57 17.08
CA LYS A 362 -0.32 16.01 17.05
C LYS A 362 -0.73 16.48 15.66
N MET A 363 -0.16 15.91 14.60
CA MET A 363 -0.56 16.21 13.23
C MET A 363 -1.98 15.72 12.94
N ILE A 364 -2.31 14.51 13.40
CA ILE A 364 -3.65 13.91 13.27
C ILE A 364 -4.68 14.74 14.05
N GLU A 365 -4.41 15.09 15.30
CA GLU A 365 -5.30 15.93 16.13
C GLU A 365 -5.55 17.31 15.49
N ARG A 366 -4.52 17.93 14.91
CA ARG A 366 -4.66 19.21 14.19
C ARG A 366 -5.53 19.08 12.93
N ALA A 367 -5.36 18.00 12.18
CA ALA A 367 -6.11 17.77 10.95
C ALA A 367 -7.58 17.43 11.23
N THR A 368 -7.83 16.59 12.25
CA THR A 368 -9.19 16.22 12.69
C THR A 368 -9.85 17.31 13.54
N ARG A 369 -9.07 18.27 14.06
CA ARG A 369 -9.50 19.31 15.00
C ARG A 369 -10.15 18.75 16.27
N GLN A 370 -9.85 17.49 16.60
CA GLN A 370 -10.37 16.80 17.77
C GLN A 370 -9.18 16.23 18.57
N PRO A 371 -9.16 16.39 19.90
CA PRO A 371 -8.18 15.72 20.73
C PRO A 371 -8.48 14.22 20.74
N ILE A 372 -7.44 13.39 20.66
CA ILE A 372 -7.59 11.94 20.76
C ILE A 372 -7.33 11.56 22.22
N GLY A 373 -8.32 10.96 22.88
CA GLY A 373 -8.21 10.61 24.30
C GLY A 373 -7.18 9.51 24.54
N MET A 374 -6.51 9.50 25.70
CA MET A 374 -5.63 8.39 26.05
C MET A 374 -6.44 7.14 26.42
N LEU A 375 -6.09 5.99 25.86
CA LEU A 375 -6.60 4.67 26.23
C LEU A 375 -5.74 4.11 27.37
N GLU A 376 -6.38 3.87 28.51
CA GLU A 376 -5.82 3.02 29.55
C GLU A 376 -6.11 1.56 29.19
N LEU A 377 -5.07 0.72 29.17
CA LEU A 377 -5.28 -0.69 28.87
C LEU A 377 -6.03 -1.37 30.02
N PRO A 378 -7.00 -2.25 29.70
CA PRO A 378 -7.61 -3.13 30.68
C PRO A 378 -6.53 -3.88 31.47
N THR A 379 -6.67 -3.87 32.79
CA THR A 379 -5.79 -4.65 33.67
C THR A 379 -6.08 -6.14 33.48
N ILE A 380 -5.11 -7.00 33.82
CA ILE A 380 -5.31 -8.47 33.78
C ILE A 380 -6.53 -8.87 34.62
N GLN A 381 -6.73 -8.18 35.75
CA GLN A 381 -7.88 -8.41 36.61
C GLN A 381 -9.19 -8.02 35.94
N ALA A 382 -9.26 -6.85 35.29
CA ALA A 382 -10.45 -6.43 34.54
C ALA A 382 -10.79 -7.42 33.41
N VAL A 383 -9.79 -7.92 32.68
CA VAL A 383 -10.00 -8.94 31.65
C VAL A 383 -10.52 -10.25 32.26
N ASN A 384 -9.95 -10.68 33.39
CA ASN A 384 -10.42 -11.86 34.10
C ASN A 384 -11.86 -11.69 34.61
N ASP A 385 -12.23 -10.51 35.11
CA ASP A 385 -13.58 -10.20 35.57
C ASP A 385 -14.59 -10.29 34.41
N VAL A 386 -14.24 -9.77 33.23
CA VAL A 386 -15.06 -9.91 32.01
C VAL A 386 -15.19 -11.37 31.59
N ARG A 387 -14.10 -12.15 31.61
CA ARG A 387 -14.14 -13.60 31.32
C ARG A 387 -15.04 -14.36 32.28
N ILE A 388 -14.97 -14.05 33.58
CA ILE A 388 -15.84 -14.65 34.61
C ILE A 388 -17.29 -14.26 34.36
N ALA A 389 -17.57 -12.99 34.03
CA ALA A 389 -18.92 -12.52 33.73
C ALA A 389 -19.51 -13.23 32.51
N LYS A 390 -18.77 -13.31 31.39
CA LYS A 390 -19.19 -14.04 30.18
C LYS A 390 -19.44 -15.52 30.47
N PHE A 391 -18.59 -16.15 31.27
CA PHE A 391 -18.77 -17.55 31.68
C PHE A 391 -20.04 -17.75 32.52
N LYS A 392 -20.29 -16.87 33.50
CA LYS A 392 -21.53 -16.90 34.30
C LYS A 392 -22.77 -16.67 33.44
N GLN A 393 -22.69 -15.78 32.45
CA GLN A 393 -23.79 -15.52 31.54
C GLN A 393 -24.09 -16.76 30.67
N GLN A 394 -23.07 -17.42 30.11
CA GLN A 394 -23.26 -18.67 29.36
C GLN A 394 -23.94 -19.76 30.20
N ILE A 395 -23.54 -19.91 31.47
CA ILE A 395 -24.22 -20.83 32.40
C ILE A 395 -25.68 -20.41 32.58
N THR A 396 -25.94 -19.12 32.79
CA THR A 396 -27.30 -18.58 32.97
C THR A 396 -28.18 -18.81 31.74
N ASP A 397 -27.65 -18.58 30.54
CA ASP A 397 -28.36 -18.79 29.29
C ASP A 397 -28.65 -20.28 29.04
N THR A 398 -27.71 -21.16 29.37
CA THR A 398 -27.89 -22.62 29.26
C THR A 398 -28.93 -23.12 30.27
N LEU A 399 -28.92 -22.59 31.51
CA LEU A 399 -29.95 -22.88 32.51
C LEU A 399 -31.34 -22.45 32.04
N ALA A 400 -31.44 -21.32 31.31
CA ALA A 400 -32.69 -20.81 30.78
C ALA A 400 -33.24 -21.60 29.58
N GLN A 401 -32.39 -22.32 28.85
CA GLN A 401 -32.80 -23.14 27.69
C GLN A 401 -33.56 -24.41 28.08
N GLY A 402 -33.44 -24.88 29.33
CA GLY A 402 -34.13 -26.08 29.81
C GLY A 402 -33.43 -27.40 29.43
N GLU A 403 -34.15 -28.52 29.53
CA GLU A 403 -33.67 -29.89 29.15
C GLU A 403 -32.47 -30.41 29.98
N LEU A 404 -32.35 -29.96 31.23
CA LEU A 404 -31.22 -30.35 32.11
C LEU A 404 -31.50 -31.59 32.96
N GLU A 405 -32.72 -32.13 32.96
CA GLU A 405 -33.17 -33.21 33.85
C GLU A 405 -32.32 -34.48 33.69
N GLN A 406 -31.97 -34.84 32.45
CA GLN A 406 -31.12 -36.01 32.17
C GLN A 406 -29.70 -35.82 32.71
N PHE A 407 -29.15 -34.60 32.58
CA PHE A 407 -27.82 -34.27 33.10
C PHE A 407 -27.82 -34.19 34.63
N GLN A 408 -28.89 -33.67 35.23
CA GLN A 408 -29.08 -33.62 36.68
C GLN A 408 -29.09 -35.03 37.27
N SER A 409 -29.89 -35.96 36.70
CA SER A 409 -29.92 -37.36 37.15
C SER A 409 -28.54 -38.02 37.09
N LEU A 410 -27.79 -37.80 36.01
CA LEU A 410 -26.44 -38.36 35.86
C LEU A 410 -25.46 -37.80 36.90
N ILE A 411 -25.55 -36.50 37.22
CA ILE A 411 -24.70 -35.86 38.24
C ILE A 411 -25.08 -36.38 39.64
N GLU A 412 -26.37 -36.53 39.95
CA GLU A 412 -26.84 -37.07 41.23
C GLU A 412 -26.47 -38.54 41.44
N ASP A 413 -26.48 -39.35 40.37
CA ASP A 413 -26.01 -40.74 40.41
C ASP A 413 -24.50 -40.78 40.66
N PHE A 414 -23.72 -39.95 39.96
CA PHE A 414 -22.27 -39.87 40.15
C PHE A 414 -21.87 -39.34 41.54
N GLU A 415 -22.59 -38.34 42.07
CA GLU A 415 -22.40 -37.83 43.44
C GLU A 415 -22.61 -38.94 44.47
N ARG A 416 -23.64 -39.78 44.30
CA ARG A 416 -23.91 -40.92 45.19
C ARG A 416 -22.88 -42.02 45.07
N GLU A 417 -22.45 -42.38 43.85
CA GLU A 417 -21.49 -43.46 43.62
C GLU A 417 -20.09 -43.11 44.10
N GLN A 418 -19.62 -41.88 43.85
CA GLN A 418 -18.26 -41.47 44.14
C GLN A 418 -18.12 -40.71 45.47
N ASN A 419 -19.24 -40.35 46.11
CA ASN A 419 -19.28 -39.56 47.34
C ASN A 419 -18.50 -38.24 47.22
N VAL A 420 -18.68 -37.55 46.10
CA VAL A 420 -18.07 -36.25 45.77
C VAL A 420 -19.16 -35.19 45.65
N PRO A 421 -19.06 -34.03 46.32
CA PRO A 421 -20.07 -32.98 46.26
C PRO A 421 -20.37 -32.50 44.83
N ALA A 422 -21.65 -32.22 44.53
CA ALA A 422 -22.09 -31.70 43.24
C ALA A 422 -21.30 -30.46 42.75
N ILE A 423 -20.81 -29.61 43.66
CA ILE A 423 -20.00 -28.45 43.33
C ILE A 423 -18.62 -28.81 42.76
N GLU A 424 -18.00 -29.89 43.23
CA GLU A 424 -16.71 -30.36 42.72
C GLU A 424 -16.88 -31.02 41.34
N ILE A 425 -17.99 -31.76 41.15
CA ILE A 425 -18.38 -32.32 39.87
C ILE A 425 -18.65 -31.20 38.86
N ALA A 426 -19.40 -30.17 39.25
CA ALA A 426 -19.66 -28.99 38.42
C ALA A 426 -18.37 -28.23 38.07
N ALA A 427 -17.42 -28.11 39.01
CA ALA A 427 -16.11 -27.51 38.74
C ALA A 427 -15.28 -28.35 37.77
N ALA A 428 -15.32 -29.68 37.87
CA ALA A 428 -14.65 -30.58 36.93
C ALA A 428 -15.26 -30.51 35.54
N LEU A 429 -16.58 -30.54 35.42
CA LEU A 429 -17.32 -30.38 34.15
C LEU A 429 -17.06 -29.01 33.52
N ALA A 430 -17.05 -27.93 34.32
CA ALA A 430 -16.69 -26.59 33.87
C ALA A 430 -15.26 -26.52 33.31
N LYS A 431 -14.31 -27.23 33.94
CA LYS A 431 -12.93 -27.34 33.46
C LYS A 431 -12.86 -28.16 32.16
N MET A 432 -13.60 -29.27 32.06
CA MET A 432 -13.65 -30.11 30.87
C MET A 432 -14.28 -29.39 29.67
N ALA A 433 -15.39 -28.67 29.87
CA ALA A 433 -16.10 -27.93 28.82
C ALA A 433 -15.23 -26.84 28.18
N ARG A 434 -14.25 -26.30 28.93
CA ARG A 434 -13.31 -25.29 28.45
C ARG A 434 -12.05 -25.85 27.78
N GLY A 435 -11.78 -27.14 27.88
CA GLY A 435 -10.54 -27.75 27.39
C GLY A 435 -9.28 -27.15 28.02
N ASP A 436 -8.20 -27.04 27.24
CA ASP A 436 -6.89 -26.55 27.70
C ASP A 436 -6.78 -25.02 27.86
N VAL A 437 -7.87 -24.25 27.65
CA VAL A 437 -7.84 -22.77 27.71
C VAL A 437 -8.11 -22.27 29.13
N PRO A 438 -7.13 -21.68 29.85
CA PRO A 438 -7.30 -21.23 31.23
C PRO A 438 -8.39 -20.16 31.37
N LEU A 439 -9.23 -20.27 32.41
CA LEU A 439 -10.27 -19.27 32.71
C LEU A 439 -9.67 -17.90 33.05
N LEU A 440 -8.56 -17.91 33.79
CA LEU A 440 -7.87 -16.71 34.24
C LEU A 440 -6.54 -16.59 33.50
N LEU A 441 -6.19 -15.36 33.11
CA LEU A 441 -4.86 -15.00 32.66
C LEU A 441 -3.91 -15.00 33.86
N ASP A 442 -2.84 -15.80 33.80
CA ASP A 442 -1.82 -15.86 34.85
C ASP A 442 -0.76 -14.76 34.68
N LYS A 443 -0.37 -14.11 35.78
CA LYS A 443 0.74 -13.13 35.79
C LYS A 443 2.06 -13.69 35.24
N LYS A 444 2.29 -15.00 35.38
CA LYS A 444 3.50 -15.72 34.92
C LYS A 444 3.55 -15.97 33.41
N GLN A 445 2.41 -16.13 32.75
CA GLN A 445 2.37 -16.32 31.29
C GLN A 445 2.70 -15.03 30.53
N VAL A 446 2.41 -13.87 31.12
CA VAL A 446 2.77 -12.56 30.57
C VAL A 446 4.28 -12.26 30.74
N THR A 447 4.86 -12.66 31.87
CA THR A 447 6.30 -12.43 32.17
C THR A 447 7.23 -13.29 31.31
N GLN A 448 6.82 -14.50 30.92
CA GLN A 448 7.60 -15.34 29.99
C GLN A 448 7.79 -14.73 28.60
N TRP A 449 6.93 -13.79 28.19
CA TRP A 449 7.08 -13.06 26.92
C TRP A 449 7.89 -11.76 27.06
N GLU A 450 8.01 -11.22 28.28
CA GLU A 450 8.80 -10.02 28.60
C GLU A 450 10.29 -10.33 28.83
N GLU A 451 10.66 -11.58 29.20
CA GLU A 451 12.03 -11.98 29.54
C GLU A 451 12.94 -12.31 28.33
N ARG A 452 12.87 -11.55 27.23
CA ARG A 452 14.05 -11.39 26.34
C ARG A 452 14.73 -10.07 26.69
N PRO A 453 15.86 -10.07 27.41
CA PRO A 453 16.41 -8.85 27.96
C PRO A 453 16.88 -7.92 26.84
N ALA A 454 16.18 -6.80 26.68
CA ALA A 454 16.79 -5.58 26.15
C ALA A 454 17.87 -5.16 27.16
N ARG A 455 19.15 -5.32 26.80
CA ARG A 455 20.28 -4.91 27.64
C ARG A 455 20.10 -3.45 28.07
N ALA A 456 19.99 -3.26 29.37
CA ALA A 456 19.85 -1.99 30.05
C ALA A 456 21.11 -1.12 29.90
N GLY A 457 20.92 0.12 29.49
CA GLY A 457 21.85 1.21 29.76
C GLY A 457 21.21 2.11 30.81
N SER A 458 21.49 1.82 32.09
CA SER A 458 21.13 2.64 33.24
C SER A 458 21.72 4.04 33.07
N PHE A 459 20.87 5.07 33.08
CA PHE A 459 21.31 6.44 33.30
C PHE A 459 20.87 6.85 34.71
N ASP A 460 21.81 6.74 35.63
CA ASP A 460 21.77 7.46 36.90
C ASP A 460 21.76 8.96 36.60
N ARG A 461 20.71 9.62 37.07
CA ARG A 461 20.54 11.07 37.04
C ARG A 461 20.78 11.60 38.44
N PRO A 462 21.73 12.53 38.65
CA PRO A 462 21.69 13.41 39.80
C PRO A 462 20.92 14.69 39.45
N GLU A 463 20.03 15.07 40.34
CA GLU A 463 19.33 16.37 40.36
C GLU A 463 20.29 17.53 40.67
N ARG A 464 20.11 18.67 40.00
CA ARG A 464 20.14 20.00 40.65
C ARG A 464 19.69 21.15 39.75
N GLY A 465 18.70 21.91 40.22
CA GLY A 465 18.88 23.31 40.61
C GLY A 465 18.76 24.43 39.57
N ASP A 466 17.60 25.10 39.61
CA ASP A 466 17.31 26.55 39.49
C ASP A 466 17.58 27.38 38.21
N ARG A 467 16.44 27.83 37.66
CA ARG A 467 16.00 29.15 37.13
C ARG A 467 17.00 30.27 36.77
N PHE A 468 16.57 31.00 35.72
CA PHE A 468 16.87 32.38 35.23
C PHE A 468 17.78 32.40 33.99
N ASP A 469 17.61 33.22 32.95
CA ASP A 469 16.64 34.24 32.52
C ASP A 469 16.80 34.39 30.99
N ARG A 470 15.84 35.06 30.35
CA ARG A 470 15.69 35.36 28.92
C ARG A 470 16.91 36.09 28.31
N GLY A 471 17.29 35.76 27.08
CA GLY A 471 18.22 36.56 26.27
C GLY A 471 18.37 36.08 24.82
N ASP A 472 18.30 37.03 23.89
CA ASP A 472 18.23 36.94 22.42
C ASP A 472 19.47 36.39 21.68
N ARG A 473 19.20 35.77 20.50
CA ARG A 473 20.05 35.58 19.28
C ARG A 473 21.26 34.59 19.31
N PRO A 474 21.81 34.14 18.15
CA PRO A 474 21.34 34.11 16.74
C PRO A 474 21.50 32.72 16.03
N ASP A 475 21.03 32.69 14.78
CA ASP A 475 21.20 31.69 13.71
C ASP A 475 22.57 30.96 13.71
N ARG A 476 22.56 29.62 13.74
CA ARG A 476 23.78 28.79 13.68
C ARG A 476 23.57 27.53 12.85
N SER A 477 24.11 27.58 11.64
CA SER A 477 24.43 26.43 10.79
C SER A 477 24.97 25.24 11.60
N GLU A 478 24.34 24.08 11.44
CA GLU A 478 24.71 22.82 12.06
C GLU A 478 26.17 22.46 11.75
N ARG A 479 27.03 22.51 12.78
CA ARG A 479 28.35 21.87 12.76
C ARG A 479 28.33 20.82 13.86
N PHE A 480 28.21 19.55 13.49
CA PHE A 480 28.29 18.43 14.42
C PHE A 480 29.63 18.48 15.19
N PRO A 481 29.64 18.18 16.50
CA PRO A 481 30.88 18.15 17.28
C PRO A 481 31.77 16.98 16.84
N LYS A 482 33.05 17.25 16.58
CA LYS A 482 34.08 16.23 16.29
C LYS A 482 34.15 15.25 17.47
N LYS A 483 33.86 13.97 17.21
CA LYS A 483 33.99 12.88 18.18
C LYS A 483 35.48 12.61 18.41
N GLU A 484 35.99 12.87 19.63
CA GLU A 484 37.36 12.49 20.00
C GLU A 484 37.51 10.97 20.01
N ARG A 485 38.62 10.48 19.44
CA ARG A 485 38.91 9.04 19.35
C ARG A 485 39.33 8.51 20.71
N ILE A 486 38.61 7.52 21.23
CA ILE A 486 38.96 6.78 22.44
C ILE A 486 39.61 5.46 22.01
N VAL A 487 40.94 5.35 22.15
CA VAL A 487 41.66 4.10 21.87
C VAL A 487 41.27 3.06 22.92
N ARG A 488 40.75 1.92 22.47
CA ARG A 488 40.44 0.75 23.32
C ARG A 488 41.20 -0.46 22.78
N ALA A 489 41.56 -1.39 23.67
CA ALA A 489 42.18 -2.65 23.26
C ALA A 489 41.13 -3.54 22.55
N PRO A 490 41.50 -4.22 21.44
CA PRO A 490 40.61 -5.18 20.78
C PRO A 490 40.41 -6.42 21.65
N ASP A 491 39.30 -7.13 21.42
CA ASP A 491 39.01 -8.40 22.10
C ASP A 491 40.04 -9.49 21.76
N ALA A 492 40.18 -10.51 22.60
CA ALA A 492 41.19 -11.56 22.44
C ALA A 492 41.08 -12.28 21.07
N GLY A 493 42.16 -12.27 20.29
CA GLY A 493 42.22 -12.83 18.93
C GLY A 493 41.88 -11.85 17.80
N MET A 494 41.58 -10.58 18.13
CA MET A 494 41.28 -9.53 17.15
C MET A 494 42.37 -8.45 17.13
N GLU A 495 42.53 -7.80 15.98
CA GLU A 495 43.37 -6.63 15.77
C GLU A 495 42.52 -5.51 15.15
N THR A 496 42.80 -4.26 15.53
CA THR A 496 42.08 -3.09 15.01
C THR A 496 42.66 -2.66 13.66
N PHE A 497 41.79 -2.51 12.66
CA PHE A 497 42.11 -2.02 11.33
C PHE A 497 41.43 -0.68 11.10
N ARG A 498 42.10 0.21 10.37
CA ARG A 498 41.59 1.51 9.92
C ARG A 498 41.22 1.44 8.44
N ILE A 499 40.07 2.00 8.09
CA ILE A 499 39.60 2.20 6.72
C ILE A 499 39.37 3.70 6.46
N GLU A 500 39.75 4.19 5.28
CA GLU A 500 39.63 5.62 4.90
C GLU A 500 38.23 5.94 4.35
N VAL A 501 37.22 5.51 5.10
CA VAL A 501 35.79 5.68 4.81
C VAL A 501 35.07 6.05 6.09
N GLY A 502 34.23 7.07 6.07
CA GLY A 502 33.65 7.72 7.26
C GLY A 502 32.27 8.34 7.01
N TYR A 503 31.72 9.09 7.96
CA TYR A 503 30.39 9.70 7.84
C TYR A 503 30.25 10.66 6.66
N GLN A 504 31.30 11.39 6.29
CA GLN A 504 31.27 12.29 5.12
C GLN A 504 31.05 11.52 3.80
N HIS A 505 31.40 10.24 3.79
CA HIS A 505 31.20 9.35 2.65
C HIS A 505 29.81 8.68 2.67
N GLY A 506 28.92 9.03 3.62
CA GLY A 506 27.57 8.49 3.73
C GLY A 506 27.48 7.05 4.26
N VAL A 507 28.55 6.56 4.89
CA VAL A 507 28.66 5.15 5.31
C VAL A 507 28.01 4.89 6.66
N LYS A 508 27.27 3.79 6.73
CA LYS A 508 26.68 3.22 7.96
C LYS A 508 27.41 1.92 8.33
N PRO A 509 27.37 1.48 9.61
CA PRO A 509 28.07 0.26 10.03
C PRO A 509 27.69 -0.98 9.20
N GLY A 510 26.41 -1.14 8.86
CA GLY A 510 25.94 -2.25 8.02
C GLY A 510 26.53 -2.27 6.61
N ASN A 511 26.92 -1.11 6.06
CA ASN A 511 27.56 -1.03 4.75
C ASN A 511 29.01 -1.53 4.81
N ILE A 512 29.72 -1.25 5.91
CA ILE A 512 31.09 -1.73 6.14
C ILE A 512 31.07 -3.24 6.38
N VAL A 513 30.20 -3.72 7.28
CA VAL A 513 30.03 -5.16 7.54
C VAL A 513 29.62 -5.90 6.28
N GLY A 514 28.64 -5.38 5.54
CA GLY A 514 28.15 -6.00 4.31
C GLY A 514 29.22 -6.09 3.23
N ALA A 515 30.02 -5.03 3.04
CA ALA A 515 31.10 -5.06 2.05
C ALA A 515 32.22 -6.02 2.44
N ILE A 516 32.67 -5.99 3.69
CA ILE A 516 33.75 -6.87 4.18
C ILE A 516 33.28 -8.34 4.23
N ALA A 517 32.02 -8.60 4.56
CA ALA A 517 31.50 -9.95 4.63
C ALA A 517 31.16 -10.55 3.27
N ASN A 518 30.55 -9.77 2.37
CA ASN A 518 30.11 -10.29 1.07
C ASN A 518 31.23 -10.25 0.01
N GLU A 519 32.09 -9.24 0.04
CA GLU A 519 33.17 -9.08 -0.95
C GLU A 519 34.54 -9.47 -0.38
N GLY A 520 34.74 -9.38 0.95
CA GLY A 520 36.00 -9.71 1.61
C GLY A 520 36.11 -11.14 2.14
N GLY A 521 35.04 -11.93 2.07
CA GLY A 521 35.03 -13.35 2.49
C GLY A 521 35.17 -13.58 4.00
N ILE A 522 35.03 -12.54 4.83
CA ILE A 522 35.11 -12.64 6.30
C ILE A 522 33.69 -12.73 6.86
N ASP A 523 33.34 -13.83 7.54
CA ASP A 523 32.02 -13.94 8.17
C ASP A 523 31.78 -12.77 9.13
N SER A 524 30.59 -12.17 9.05
CA SER A 524 30.15 -11.07 9.91
C SER A 524 30.35 -11.31 11.41
N LYS A 525 30.38 -12.57 11.87
CA LYS A 525 30.66 -12.95 13.27
C LYS A 525 32.11 -12.71 13.70
N HIS A 526 33.02 -12.56 12.74
CA HIS A 526 34.44 -12.28 12.95
C HIS A 526 34.76 -10.78 12.78
N ILE A 527 33.78 -9.96 12.46
CA ILE A 527 33.90 -8.50 12.47
C ILE A 527 33.43 -8.00 13.83
N GLY A 528 34.37 -7.50 14.61
CA GLY A 528 34.12 -6.99 15.95
C GLY A 528 33.57 -5.57 15.94
N ARG A 529 34.06 -4.75 16.87
CA ARG A 529 33.59 -3.39 17.07
C ARG A 529 33.89 -2.52 15.86
N ILE A 530 32.93 -1.68 15.45
CA ILE A 530 33.13 -0.66 14.41
C ILE A 530 32.88 0.72 14.98
N GLU A 531 33.84 1.62 14.83
CA GLU A 531 33.68 3.04 15.13
C GLU A 531 33.88 3.87 13.85
N ILE A 532 32.85 4.62 13.49
CA ILE A 532 32.88 5.52 12.33
C ILE A 532 33.18 6.93 12.81
N TYR A 533 34.16 7.58 12.17
CA TYR A 533 34.52 8.98 12.31
C TYR A 533 34.19 9.74 11.02
N ASP A 534 34.44 11.05 10.97
CA ASP A 534 34.07 11.89 9.82
C ASP A 534 34.71 11.40 8.51
N ASP A 535 36.04 11.21 8.55
CA ASP A 535 36.85 10.91 7.35
C ASP A 535 37.30 9.45 7.26
N TYR A 536 37.26 8.70 8.36
CA TYR A 536 37.75 7.32 8.47
C TYR A 536 36.90 6.50 9.44
N SER A 537 37.08 5.18 9.45
CA SER A 537 36.49 4.27 10.44
C SER A 537 37.54 3.29 10.93
N VAL A 538 37.33 2.77 12.14
CA VAL A 538 38.12 1.66 12.68
C VAL A 538 37.21 0.47 12.94
N LEU A 539 37.72 -0.73 12.69
CA LEU A 539 37.02 -1.97 12.95
C LEU A 539 37.96 -3.05 13.47
N ASP A 540 37.45 -3.92 14.34
CA ASP A 540 38.21 -5.07 14.83
C ASP A 540 37.96 -6.30 13.94
N MET A 541 39.01 -7.01 13.55
CA MET A 541 38.96 -8.23 12.74
C MET A 541 40.04 -9.23 13.19
N PRO A 542 40.01 -10.51 12.77
CA PRO A 542 40.98 -11.50 13.24
C PRO A 542 42.43 -11.06 12.99
N ASN A 543 43.32 -11.33 13.94
CA ASN A 543 44.72 -10.91 13.86
C ASN A 543 45.56 -11.77 12.88
N ASP A 544 45.03 -12.91 12.46
CA ASP A 544 45.65 -13.90 11.56
C ASP A 544 45.23 -13.74 10.09
N LEU A 545 44.71 -12.56 9.71
CA LEU A 545 44.37 -12.27 8.31
C LEU A 545 45.61 -12.34 7.41
N ALA A 546 45.52 -13.20 6.40
CA ALA A 546 46.55 -13.37 5.36
C ALA A 546 46.70 -12.09 4.51
N GLY A 547 47.93 -11.83 4.01
CA GLY A 547 48.27 -10.58 3.33
C GLY A 547 47.50 -10.34 2.03
N ASP A 548 47.16 -11.41 1.32
CA ASP A 548 46.32 -11.44 0.13
C ASP A 548 44.87 -11.01 0.41
N VAL A 549 44.31 -11.39 1.58
CA VAL A 549 42.98 -10.94 2.02
C VAL A 549 42.99 -9.43 2.30
N LEU A 550 44.04 -8.90 2.91
CA LEU A 550 44.16 -7.45 3.17
C LEU A 550 44.30 -6.63 1.88
N GLU A 551 45.02 -7.14 0.87
CA GLU A 551 45.12 -6.51 -0.44
C GLU A 551 43.78 -6.51 -1.18
N HIS A 552 43.02 -7.61 -1.08
CA HIS A 552 41.68 -7.70 -1.65
C HIS A 552 40.72 -6.71 -0.98
N LEU A 553 40.72 -6.68 0.36
CA LEU A 553 39.91 -5.75 1.15
C LEU A 553 40.24 -4.29 0.86
N ALA A 554 41.50 -3.95 0.55
CA ALA A 554 41.88 -2.57 0.23
C ALA A 554 41.21 -2.04 -1.05
N GLY A 555 40.89 -2.94 -2.00
CA GLY A 555 40.28 -2.62 -3.29
C GLY A 555 38.74 -2.53 -3.28
N ILE A 556 38.09 -3.08 -2.25
CA ILE A 556 36.62 -3.08 -2.10
C ILE A 556 36.10 -1.66 -1.92
N LYS A 557 34.98 -1.33 -2.57
CA LYS A 557 34.38 0.00 -2.52
C LYS A 557 33.13 0.04 -1.66
N VAL A 558 33.10 0.95 -0.69
CA VAL A 558 31.93 1.23 0.15
C VAL A 558 31.49 2.67 -0.07
N ALA A 559 30.21 2.87 -0.42
CA ALA A 559 29.65 4.17 -0.79
C ALA A 559 30.50 4.94 -1.83
N GLY A 560 31.05 4.21 -2.81
CA GLY A 560 31.86 4.78 -3.89
C GLY A 560 33.34 5.01 -3.56
N GLN A 561 33.77 4.79 -2.30
CA GLN A 561 35.14 4.98 -1.84
C GLN A 561 35.83 3.64 -1.54
N ALA A 562 37.07 3.46 -2.00
CA ALA A 562 37.84 2.26 -1.68
C ALA A 562 38.19 2.22 -0.18
N LEU A 563 38.05 1.05 0.46
CA LEU A 563 38.27 0.88 1.90
C LEU A 563 39.68 1.28 2.33
N ARG A 564 40.70 1.01 1.48
CA ARG A 564 42.12 1.32 1.74
C ARG A 564 42.54 0.88 3.16
N ILE A 565 42.20 -0.37 3.49
CA ILE A 565 42.37 -0.92 4.82
C ILE A 565 43.84 -1.01 5.23
N ARG A 566 44.15 -0.68 6.50
CA ARG A 566 45.49 -0.81 7.10
C ARG A 566 45.37 -1.23 8.55
N ARG A 567 46.38 -1.92 9.08
CA ARG A 567 46.51 -2.17 10.53
C ARG A 567 46.66 -0.85 11.26
N ASP A 568 45.88 -0.65 12.32
CA ASP A 568 45.82 0.61 13.05
C ASP A 568 46.81 0.58 14.22
N ASN A 569 48.02 1.11 14.00
CA ASN A 569 49.10 1.09 14.98
C ASN A 569 48.90 2.09 16.15
N GLY A 570 47.68 2.60 16.37
CA GLY A 570 47.36 3.57 17.43
C GLY A 570 48.02 4.96 17.28
N GLY A 571 48.83 5.16 16.24
CA GLY A 571 49.48 6.42 15.94
C GLY A 571 48.54 7.39 15.25
N VAL A 572 48.41 8.61 15.78
CA VAL A 572 47.84 9.73 15.04
C VAL A 572 48.74 9.98 13.83
N ALA A 573 48.30 9.56 12.64
CA ALA A 573 49.01 9.87 11.40
C ALA A 573 49.08 11.41 11.25
N PRO A 574 50.25 12.00 10.95
CA PRO A 574 50.35 13.43 10.71
C PRO A 574 49.52 13.78 9.47
N ALA A 575 48.74 14.86 9.58
CA ALA A 575 47.89 15.37 8.51
C ALA A 575 48.70 15.52 7.22
N ALA A 576 48.26 14.88 6.14
CA ALA A 576 48.80 15.10 4.81
C ALA A 576 48.65 16.58 4.46
N ALA A 577 49.78 17.21 4.10
CA ALA A 577 49.83 18.62 3.72
C ALA A 577 48.89 18.89 2.51
N PRO A 578 48.08 19.97 2.53
CA PRO A 578 47.20 20.28 1.42
C PRO A 578 48.02 20.71 0.19
N ALA A 579 47.75 20.07 -0.95
CA ALA A 579 48.26 20.49 -2.24
C ALA A 579 47.79 21.93 -2.52
N ALA A 580 48.76 22.83 -2.73
CA ALA A 580 48.54 24.24 -2.97
C ALA A 580 47.72 24.49 -4.25
N ARG A 581 46.60 25.19 -4.12
CA ARG A 581 45.93 25.86 -5.24
C ARG A 581 46.50 27.28 -5.35
N PRO A 582 46.84 27.77 -6.56
CA PRO A 582 47.35 29.13 -6.73
C PRO A 582 46.25 30.17 -6.50
N VAL A 583 46.58 31.20 -5.73
CA VAL A 583 45.75 32.39 -5.46
C VAL A 583 46.22 33.51 -6.39
N PRO A 584 45.34 34.23 -7.10
CA PRO A 584 45.73 35.49 -7.74
C PRO A 584 45.80 36.61 -6.69
N ALA A 585 46.92 37.33 -6.71
CA ALA A 585 47.23 38.43 -5.80
C ALA A 585 46.29 39.64 -5.98
N ARG A 586 46.05 40.36 -4.89
CA ARG A 586 45.50 41.72 -4.90
C ARG A 586 46.45 42.65 -4.17
N ALA A 587 47.03 43.60 -4.90
CA ALA A 587 47.64 44.85 -4.45
C ALA A 587 47.89 45.69 -5.72
N ALA A 588 47.77 47.00 -5.81
CA ALA A 588 47.23 48.07 -4.98
C ALA A 588 47.09 49.28 -5.94
N GLN A 589 46.31 50.29 -5.57
CA GLN A 589 46.15 51.55 -6.33
C GLN A 589 47.48 52.33 -6.46
N PRO A 590 47.55 53.34 -7.35
CA PRO A 590 47.35 54.71 -6.84
C PRO A 590 46.53 55.64 -7.75
N ALA A 591 46.01 56.70 -7.10
CA ALA A 591 45.40 57.93 -7.64
C ALA A 591 46.31 58.64 -8.68
N ALA A 592 45.87 59.57 -9.55
CA ALA A 592 44.87 60.63 -9.42
C ALA A 592 44.44 61.22 -10.79
N ALA A 593 43.19 61.70 -10.87
CA ALA A 593 42.67 62.95 -11.50
C ALA A 593 43.02 63.37 -12.97
N PRO A 594 42.29 64.32 -13.60
CA PRO A 594 40.83 64.58 -13.65
C PRO A 594 40.31 64.99 -15.07
N ALA A 595 38.99 65.26 -15.17
CA ALA A 595 38.29 66.09 -16.19
C ALA A 595 38.22 65.52 -17.63
N ALA A 596 37.22 65.72 -18.50
CA ALA A 596 35.97 66.49 -18.59
C ALA A 596 35.09 65.87 -19.70
N ALA A 597 33.82 66.31 -19.83
CA ALA A 597 33.02 66.59 -21.05
C ALA A 597 33.21 65.71 -22.33
N ALA A 598 32.24 65.40 -23.18
CA ALA A 598 30.81 65.66 -23.36
C ALA A 598 30.40 64.89 -24.65
N GLY A 599 29.11 64.57 -24.79
CA GLY A 599 28.44 64.64 -26.11
C GLY A 599 28.49 63.41 -27.03
N PRO A 600 27.58 63.38 -28.05
CA PRO A 600 26.77 62.20 -28.35
C PRO A 600 26.82 61.78 -29.85
N ALA A 601 25.82 60.98 -30.27
CA ALA A 601 25.44 60.67 -31.66
C ALA A 601 26.27 59.55 -32.35
N ALA A 602 25.79 58.74 -33.29
CA ALA A 602 24.47 58.50 -33.88
C ALA A 602 24.53 57.13 -34.61
N SER A 603 23.33 56.60 -34.93
CA SER A 603 22.98 55.54 -35.90
C SER A 603 23.54 55.81 -37.32
N PRO A 604 23.14 55.14 -38.43
CA PRO A 604 22.23 53.98 -38.68
C PRO A 604 22.86 52.96 -39.69
N LEU A 605 22.22 51.85 -40.10
CA LEU A 605 21.36 51.67 -41.30
C LEU A 605 21.17 50.14 -41.46
N SER A 606 19.96 49.55 -41.39
CA SER A 606 18.98 49.32 -42.47
C SER A 606 19.58 48.69 -43.74
N ARG A 607 19.13 47.50 -44.19
CA ARG A 607 17.93 47.27 -45.03
C ARG A 607 17.81 45.73 -45.26
N THR A 608 16.66 45.05 -45.09
CA THR A 608 15.46 45.00 -45.97
C THR A 608 15.80 44.25 -47.28
N VAL A 609 15.10 43.23 -47.83
CA VAL A 609 13.66 43.05 -48.09
C VAL A 609 13.34 41.58 -48.49
N ALA A 610 12.12 41.15 -48.12
CA ALA A 610 11.12 40.19 -48.66
C ALA A 610 11.36 39.11 -49.75
N ALA A 611 10.63 37.99 -49.52
CA ALA A 611 9.69 37.20 -50.36
C ALA A 611 10.17 36.62 -51.72
N ALA A 612 9.68 35.50 -52.28
CA ALA A 612 8.43 34.75 -52.14
C ALA A 612 8.60 33.26 -52.55
N ALA A 613 7.49 32.52 -52.50
CA ALA A 613 7.25 31.08 -52.68
C ALA A 613 7.78 30.37 -53.95
N SER A 614 7.99 29.04 -53.85
CA SER A 614 7.39 28.00 -54.73
C SER A 614 7.89 26.58 -54.38
N GLU A 615 7.19 25.60 -54.94
CA GLU A 615 6.96 24.20 -54.57
C GLU A 615 8.09 23.18 -54.82
N ALA A 616 7.84 21.97 -54.29
CA ALA A 616 8.46 20.66 -54.59
C ALA A 616 9.95 20.54 -54.22
N GLY A 617 10.46 19.49 -53.57
CA GLY A 617 9.99 18.15 -53.26
C GLY A 617 11.26 17.37 -52.90
N ASP A 618 11.07 16.29 -52.16
CA ASP A 618 12.01 15.19 -51.95
C ASP A 618 13.01 15.21 -50.77
N ALA A 619 13.18 13.99 -50.29
CA ALA A 619 13.83 13.41 -49.12
C ALA A 619 15.01 14.14 -48.44
N ALA A 620 14.94 14.22 -47.10
CA ALA A 620 16.14 14.32 -46.25
C ALA A 620 15.97 13.65 -44.86
N ALA A 621 16.78 12.61 -44.69
CA ALA A 621 17.33 11.95 -43.49
C ALA A 621 17.02 12.53 -42.08
N LYS A 622 16.46 11.66 -41.22
CA LYS A 622 16.44 11.83 -39.75
C LYS A 622 17.76 11.34 -39.13
N LYS A 623 18.39 12.21 -38.33
CA LYS A 623 19.56 11.96 -37.48
C LYS A 623 19.29 10.83 -36.47
N LYS A 624 20.22 9.87 -36.40
CA LYS A 624 20.30 8.80 -35.38
C LYS A 624 20.75 9.38 -34.03
N LYS A 625 20.04 9.02 -32.96
CA LYS A 625 20.51 9.11 -31.56
C LYS A 625 21.18 7.77 -31.21
N GLU A 626 22.43 7.79 -30.76
CA GLU A 626 23.20 6.62 -30.35
C GLU A 626 22.62 5.95 -29.09
N LYS A 627 22.64 4.61 -29.06
CA LYS A 627 22.31 3.79 -27.88
C LYS A 627 23.60 3.46 -27.11
N PRO A 628 23.57 3.31 -25.77
CA PRO A 628 24.75 2.91 -25.00
C PRO A 628 25.12 1.45 -25.27
N ALA A 629 26.41 1.13 -25.19
CA ALA A 629 26.99 -0.19 -25.44
C ALA A 629 26.57 -1.24 -24.39
N LYS A 630 26.29 -2.47 -24.84
CA LYS A 630 26.02 -3.66 -24.00
C LYS A 630 27.34 -4.25 -23.50
N VAL A 631 27.47 -4.43 -22.18
CA VAL A 631 28.53 -5.25 -21.57
C VAL A 631 28.17 -6.73 -21.79
N SER A 632 29.04 -7.52 -22.42
CA SER A 632 28.85 -8.96 -22.63
C SER A 632 29.48 -9.75 -21.48
N VAL A 633 28.67 -10.40 -20.66
CA VAL A 633 29.11 -11.35 -19.63
C VAL A 633 29.15 -12.76 -20.27
N PRO A 634 30.16 -13.60 -19.99
CA PRO A 634 30.20 -14.98 -20.48
C PRO A 634 29.06 -15.80 -19.86
N MET A 635 28.47 -16.71 -20.65
CA MET A 635 27.20 -17.40 -20.35
C MET A 635 27.32 -18.91 -20.54
N SER A 636 26.65 -19.67 -19.66
CA SER A 636 26.53 -21.12 -19.72
C SER A 636 25.09 -21.55 -19.99
N ALA A 637 24.93 -22.64 -20.74
CA ALA A 637 23.63 -23.19 -21.08
C ALA A 637 23.12 -24.16 -20.00
N PHE A 638 21.85 -24.02 -19.64
CA PHE A 638 21.16 -24.86 -18.67
C PHE A 638 19.87 -25.42 -19.25
N ARG A 639 19.52 -26.63 -18.82
CA ARG A 639 18.26 -27.31 -19.15
C ARG A 639 17.39 -27.40 -17.91
N VAL A 640 16.11 -27.07 -18.08
CA VAL A 640 15.06 -27.15 -17.06
C VAL A 640 13.99 -28.11 -17.55
N GLU A 641 13.64 -29.15 -16.77
CA GLU A 641 12.59 -30.13 -17.11
C GLU A 641 11.15 -29.58 -16.90
N VAL A 642 10.87 -28.41 -17.47
CA VAL A 642 9.56 -27.77 -17.53
C VAL A 642 9.38 -27.13 -18.90
N GLY A 643 8.29 -27.45 -19.60
CA GLY A 643 8.06 -27.03 -20.99
C GLY A 643 6.70 -26.37 -21.24
N SER A 644 6.36 -26.18 -22.53
CA SER A 644 5.10 -25.55 -22.97
C SER A 644 3.86 -26.33 -22.49
N ALA A 645 3.97 -27.65 -22.31
CA ALA A 645 2.91 -28.50 -21.77
C ALA A 645 2.51 -28.15 -20.32
N ASN A 646 3.40 -27.46 -19.58
CA ASN A 646 3.15 -26.98 -18.22
C ASN A 646 2.64 -25.51 -18.21
N ALA A 647 2.19 -24.99 -19.35
CA ALA A 647 1.73 -23.60 -19.52
C ALA A 647 2.76 -22.53 -19.10
N VAL A 648 4.05 -22.86 -19.22
CA VAL A 648 5.14 -21.97 -18.83
C VAL A 648 5.47 -20.97 -19.93
N THR A 649 5.64 -19.71 -19.56
CA THR A 649 6.04 -18.62 -20.46
C THR A 649 7.46 -18.14 -20.13
N PRO A 650 8.18 -17.47 -21.05
CA PRO A 650 9.51 -16.93 -20.76
C PRO A 650 9.50 -15.98 -19.55
N ALA A 651 8.43 -15.19 -19.39
CA ALA A 651 8.27 -14.30 -18.25
C ALA A 651 8.16 -15.04 -16.91
N ASN A 652 7.48 -16.20 -16.88
CA ASN A 652 7.38 -17.02 -15.67
C ASN A 652 8.75 -17.59 -15.26
N ILE A 653 9.58 -17.98 -16.23
CA ILE A 653 10.92 -18.53 -15.98
C ILE A 653 11.89 -17.44 -15.53
N VAL A 654 11.91 -16.31 -16.23
CA VAL A 654 12.71 -15.14 -15.84
C VAL A 654 12.32 -14.65 -14.46
N GLY A 655 11.02 -14.55 -14.17
CA GLY A 655 10.51 -14.13 -12.87
C GLY A 655 10.88 -15.10 -11.75
N ALA A 656 10.76 -16.42 -11.97
CA ALA A 656 11.13 -17.42 -10.98
C ALA A 656 12.63 -17.42 -10.66
N ILE A 657 13.49 -17.33 -11.69
CA ILE A 657 14.94 -17.30 -11.52
C ILE A 657 15.36 -15.98 -10.85
N ALA A 658 14.87 -14.84 -11.33
CA ALA A 658 15.20 -13.53 -10.77
C ALA A 658 14.79 -13.41 -9.30
N ASN A 659 13.62 -13.95 -8.94
CA ASN A 659 13.10 -13.89 -7.58
C ASN A 659 13.86 -14.83 -6.61
N GLU A 660 14.30 -16.01 -7.07
CA GLU A 660 14.99 -16.98 -6.22
C GLU A 660 16.49 -16.70 -6.10
N THR A 661 17.15 -16.31 -7.20
CA THR A 661 18.61 -16.11 -7.21
C THR A 661 19.02 -14.65 -7.03
N GLY A 662 18.05 -13.72 -7.01
CA GLY A 662 18.31 -12.28 -6.99
C GLY A 662 18.96 -11.76 -8.28
N LEU A 663 18.99 -12.55 -9.35
CA LEU A 663 19.56 -12.13 -10.63
C LEU A 663 18.65 -11.11 -11.31
N GLU A 664 19.22 -10.01 -11.79
CA GLU A 664 18.45 -9.08 -12.62
C GLU A 664 18.05 -9.76 -13.94
N ALA A 665 16.79 -9.60 -14.34
CA ALA A 665 16.25 -10.21 -15.56
C ALA A 665 17.06 -9.92 -16.83
N ARG A 666 17.82 -8.81 -16.86
CA ARG A 666 18.71 -8.43 -17.98
C ARG A 666 19.97 -9.30 -18.10
N LEU A 667 20.29 -10.07 -17.06
CA LEU A 667 21.44 -10.97 -17.01
C LEU A 667 21.06 -12.42 -17.34
N ILE A 668 19.76 -12.70 -17.56
CA ILE A 668 19.30 -13.98 -18.09
C ILE A 668 19.37 -13.90 -19.62
N GLY A 669 20.11 -14.82 -20.21
CA GLY A 669 20.38 -14.83 -21.65
C GLY A 669 19.22 -15.39 -22.46
N ARG A 670 19.52 -16.11 -23.54
CA ARG A 670 18.50 -16.68 -24.40
C ARG A 670 17.68 -17.73 -23.63
N ILE A 671 16.38 -17.82 -23.94
CA ILE A 671 15.45 -18.83 -23.39
C ILE A 671 14.70 -19.46 -24.56
N GLU A 672 14.73 -20.79 -24.63
CA GLU A 672 13.98 -21.58 -25.61
C GLU A 672 13.13 -22.63 -24.92
N ILE A 673 11.82 -22.53 -25.09
CA ILE A 673 10.85 -23.43 -24.47
C ILE A 673 10.47 -24.51 -25.49
N PHE A 674 10.67 -25.76 -25.09
CA PHE A 674 10.21 -26.96 -25.81
C PHE A 674 9.00 -27.56 -25.10
N ASP A 675 8.40 -28.59 -25.67
CA ASP A 675 7.17 -29.18 -25.13
C ASP A 675 7.35 -29.73 -23.71
N THR A 676 8.48 -30.38 -23.43
CA THR A 676 8.76 -31.05 -22.16
C THR A 676 9.86 -30.42 -21.32
N TYR A 677 10.66 -29.52 -21.88
CA TYR A 677 11.78 -28.87 -21.19
C TYR A 677 12.04 -27.46 -21.74
N THR A 678 12.80 -26.65 -21.01
CA THR A 678 13.27 -25.33 -21.43
C THR A 678 14.79 -25.26 -21.37
N MET A 679 15.40 -24.62 -22.36
CA MET A 679 16.82 -24.27 -22.37
C MET A 679 16.98 -22.80 -22.04
N LEU A 680 17.93 -22.44 -21.17
CA LEU A 680 18.20 -21.06 -20.81
C LEU A 680 19.68 -20.79 -20.59
N GLU A 681 20.12 -19.56 -20.82
CA GLU A 681 21.49 -19.11 -20.56
C GLU A 681 21.58 -18.29 -19.27
N LEU A 682 22.56 -18.61 -18.42
CA LEU A 682 22.86 -17.86 -17.20
C LEU A 682 24.35 -17.47 -17.16
N PRO A 683 24.72 -16.39 -16.45
CA PRO A 683 26.11 -15.93 -16.38
C PRO A 683 27.04 -16.96 -15.75
N ASP A 684 28.26 -17.07 -16.28
CA ASP A 684 29.31 -17.93 -15.73
C ASP A 684 29.71 -17.46 -14.32
N GLY A 685 30.01 -18.43 -13.43
CA GLY A 685 30.45 -18.15 -12.05
C GLY A 685 29.33 -18.01 -11.02
N MET A 686 28.10 -18.42 -11.33
CA MET A 686 27.01 -18.50 -10.34
C MET A 686 27.40 -19.42 -9.16
N PRO A 687 27.28 -18.96 -7.90
CA PRO A 687 27.51 -19.80 -6.72
C PRO A 687 26.69 -21.10 -6.76
N ASN A 688 27.34 -22.24 -6.51
CA ASN A 688 26.70 -23.58 -6.50
C ASN A 688 25.50 -23.68 -5.53
N GLU A 689 25.41 -22.81 -4.53
CA GLU A 689 24.26 -22.73 -3.61
C GLU A 689 23.00 -22.16 -4.27
N LEU A 690 23.13 -21.20 -5.19
CA LEU A 690 22.00 -20.65 -5.97
C LEU A 690 21.48 -21.67 -6.99
N PHE A 691 22.37 -22.52 -7.52
CA PHE A 691 21.96 -23.64 -8.36
C PHE A 691 21.15 -24.69 -7.58
N LYS A 692 21.50 -24.94 -6.32
CA LYS A 692 20.75 -25.84 -5.42
C LYS A 692 19.41 -25.25 -4.96
N SER A 693 19.28 -23.92 -4.85
CA SER A 693 17.99 -23.28 -4.50
C SER A 693 17.00 -23.31 -5.66
N LEU A 694 17.46 -23.13 -6.90
CA LEU A 694 16.64 -23.27 -8.11
C LEU A 694 15.95 -24.63 -8.23
N GLY A 695 16.58 -25.69 -7.71
CA GLY A 695 16.01 -27.05 -7.63
C GLY A 695 14.77 -27.18 -6.73
N LYS A 696 14.46 -26.18 -5.89
CA LYS A 696 13.33 -26.17 -4.95
C LYS A 696 12.15 -25.33 -5.43
N VAL A 697 12.30 -24.63 -6.55
CA VAL A 697 11.32 -23.68 -7.08
C VAL A 697 10.26 -24.41 -7.90
N TRP A 698 9.01 -23.93 -7.84
CA TRP A 698 7.88 -24.49 -8.58
C TRP A 698 7.39 -23.51 -9.63
N VAL A 699 7.25 -23.95 -10.88
CA VAL A 699 6.71 -23.15 -11.99
C VAL A 699 5.68 -23.96 -12.76
N GLY A 700 4.48 -23.40 -12.96
CA GLY A 700 3.39 -24.07 -13.69
C GLY A 700 2.90 -25.38 -13.03
N GLY A 701 3.07 -25.52 -11.71
CA GLY A 701 2.72 -26.73 -10.97
C GLY A 701 3.75 -27.87 -11.04
N ALA A 702 4.93 -27.63 -11.64
CA ALA A 702 6.04 -28.58 -11.67
C ALA A 702 7.29 -28.01 -10.99
N GLN A 703 8.05 -28.86 -10.32
CA GLN A 703 9.31 -28.48 -9.66
C GLN A 703 10.42 -28.30 -10.72
N LEU A 704 11.13 -27.17 -10.66
CA LEU A 704 12.28 -26.87 -11.50
C LEU A 704 13.41 -27.88 -11.22
N LYS A 705 13.60 -28.84 -12.12
CA LYS A 705 14.81 -29.66 -12.16
C LYS A 705 15.75 -29.05 -13.18
N ILE A 706 16.82 -28.41 -12.70
CA ILE A 706 17.82 -27.74 -13.53
C ILE A 706 19.10 -28.59 -13.61
N SER A 707 19.64 -28.73 -14.82
CA SER A 707 20.90 -29.44 -15.10
C SER A 707 21.76 -28.63 -16.08
N HIS A 708 23.09 -28.77 -15.99
CA HIS A 708 24.00 -28.16 -16.97
C HIS A 708 23.75 -28.77 -18.36
N ALA A 709 23.86 -27.95 -19.40
CA ALA A 709 23.78 -28.42 -20.79
C ALA A 709 25.05 -28.03 -21.55
N ASP A 710 25.47 -28.87 -22.49
CA ASP A 710 26.74 -28.69 -23.20
C ASP A 710 26.72 -27.51 -24.19
N ARG A 711 25.56 -27.22 -24.79
CA ARG A 711 25.35 -26.08 -25.72
C ARG A 711 23.88 -25.79 -25.97
N MET A 712 23.58 -24.55 -26.38
CA MET A 712 22.24 -24.15 -26.80
C MET A 712 21.90 -24.64 -28.22
N PRO A 713 20.62 -24.97 -28.53
CA PRO A 713 20.22 -25.36 -29.88
C PRO A 713 20.38 -24.22 -30.91
N PRO A 714 20.61 -24.53 -32.20
CA PRO A 714 20.64 -23.52 -33.26
C PRO A 714 19.26 -22.84 -33.39
N GLU A 715 19.22 -21.53 -33.66
CA GLU A 715 17.98 -20.75 -33.79
C GLU A 715 17.03 -21.39 -34.79
N SER A 716 15.90 -21.92 -34.31
CA SER A 716 14.85 -22.42 -35.19
C SER A 716 14.11 -21.24 -35.81
N GLY A 717 14.28 -21.04 -37.12
CA GLY A 717 13.50 -20.06 -37.90
C GLY A 717 12.00 -20.34 -37.79
N LYS A 718 11.22 -19.28 -37.52
CA LYS A 718 9.75 -19.15 -37.59
C LYS A 718 8.98 -20.46 -37.87
N SER A 719 8.44 -21.09 -36.83
CA SER A 719 7.38 -22.09 -36.93
C SER A 719 6.04 -21.45 -36.55
N THR A 720 5.18 -21.30 -37.55
CA THR A 720 3.75 -20.97 -37.38
C THR A 720 3.08 -22.09 -36.57
N PRO A 721 2.30 -21.80 -35.50
CA PRO A 721 1.64 -22.86 -34.75
C PRO A 721 0.61 -23.60 -35.63
N PRO A 722 0.51 -24.94 -35.54
CA PRO A 722 -0.48 -25.68 -36.31
C PRO A 722 -1.90 -25.36 -35.83
N LYS A 723 -2.81 -25.26 -36.81
CA LYS A 723 -4.25 -25.00 -36.62
C LYS A 723 -4.86 -26.07 -35.70
N PRO A 724 -5.70 -25.71 -34.71
CA PRO A 724 -6.30 -26.70 -33.83
C PRO A 724 -7.26 -27.61 -34.60
N ALA A 725 -7.11 -28.93 -34.39
CA ALA A 725 -7.95 -29.94 -34.99
C ALA A 725 -9.40 -29.83 -34.49
N ALA A 726 -10.36 -29.94 -35.40
CA ALA A 726 -11.78 -29.90 -35.12
C ALA A 726 -12.21 -31.03 -34.17
N ALA A 727 -12.93 -30.67 -33.10
CA ALA A 727 -13.52 -31.62 -32.17
C ALA A 727 -14.57 -32.50 -32.88
N LYS A 728 -14.34 -33.82 -32.90
CA LYS A 728 -15.33 -34.81 -33.34
C LYS A 728 -16.51 -34.81 -32.37
N LYS A 729 -17.72 -34.55 -32.90
CA LYS A 729 -19.01 -34.77 -32.22
C LYS A 729 -19.09 -36.21 -31.72
N LYS A 730 -19.23 -36.41 -30.39
CA LYS A 730 -19.68 -37.68 -29.82
C LYS A 730 -21.20 -37.78 -30.00
N ALA A 731 -21.64 -38.90 -30.58
CA ALA A 731 -23.02 -39.26 -30.77
C ALA A 731 -23.72 -39.57 -29.43
N ALA A 732 -25.01 -39.23 -29.35
CA ALA A 732 -25.89 -39.53 -28.23
C ALA A 732 -26.14 -41.05 -28.09
N PRO A 733 -26.25 -41.61 -26.87
CA PRO A 733 -26.76 -42.95 -26.68
C PRO A 733 -28.29 -42.93 -26.72
N GLY A 734 -28.86 -43.75 -27.59
CA GLY A 734 -30.29 -43.99 -27.68
C GLY A 734 -30.83 -44.71 -26.44
N LYS A 735 -32.06 -44.35 -26.07
CA LYS A 735 -32.93 -45.12 -25.16
C LYS A 735 -33.12 -46.55 -25.69
N LYS A 736 -32.91 -47.56 -24.86
CA LYS A 736 -33.66 -48.84 -24.89
C LYS A 736 -33.77 -49.41 -23.47
N TYR A 737 -35.03 -49.61 -23.09
CA TYR A 737 -35.63 -50.24 -21.90
C TYR A 737 -35.44 -49.56 -20.55
#